data_AF-A0A1I3H8Y1-F1
#
_entry.id   AF-A0A1I3H8Y1-F1
#
_cell.length_a   1.000
_cell.length_b   1.000
_cell.length_c   1.000
_cell.angle_alpha   90.00
_cell.angle_beta   90.00
_cell.angle_gamma   90.00
#
_symmetry.space_group_name_H-M   'P 1'
#
loop_
_entity.id
_entity.type
_entity.pdbx_description
1 polymer ?
#
loop_
_entity_poly.entity_id
_entity_poly.type
_entity_poly.pdbx_seq_one_letter_code
_entity_poly.pdbx_strand_id
1 'polypeptide(L)'
;MRINNIKRKKLVIAFCVVFVASFIALFLRKPIEIDLLGDTPEFNTESPVYDYVGYSDGSIDYNAVWSENISIDFSNSVNAAYLSIKNIPFGMYYLYIDYDTEYDVATDNNPITYLSLSGRNKDKFEMEDVKLYDYKKWVETPLWVKSVQGSDEMNLNFSFTGYGKTQIHSLILKESKLWKLGFLLTELIVFSVISVLYYKLKEKSPEDRIWIVGIIAFAIFVSLPAFIGNSLVYYVEWQDYEFHANRIASIANELRYGNFPALYQSDALNGYGYVSLLMYGNIFLYIPAVLHLLGYTISACYNIYVLLINLVTITISMFSFKAIFKERKYALLGTVLYMLAAYRLCNVYVRSAVGEYTAMAFLPLIIAGIYRLYFEIEKPKFRDCIPLILGVSGIIESHVLTVEMLAWFIFAFAIIYIKRTIKIILVLIESIISVLLLNCFFIVPFLDTFKQGLSVNADNISANLQSSGISIGQLFNLFMTDSGVNIDYGTRSEMPLTLGFSLVLGLLLFAVVCCYKNTWDMSVEEKQHWSVIRTVCIFAVLTLWLSTSYFPWKDLAYKQNSLLILLTSVQFVWRYLALATIFITIVTVYSVQIIEKREIRLFSLNPVGNRISVVLGALAIIIAGHFFTGFMNNAVGEKNLDISSNIWTDALYLPAGMDSTILYDTSVKIDPQNSVSIMLHDTDRKNNKIYNVNKVKENCTVSFPVAYYDYLEVHDLNTGEVFNTISGYNQRLSVTLDKGYNGKLVITYRVRKLWKLAYLVSGVSLILFGAYCLKKR
;
A
#
# COMPACT_ATOMS: atom_id res chain seq x y z
N MET A 1 -0.71 -32.25 -35.94
CA MET A 1 -1.93 -31.59 -35.41
C MET A 1 -2.70 -32.41 -34.37
N ARG A 2 -2.95 -33.72 -34.55
CA ARG A 2 -3.73 -34.56 -33.59
C ARG A 2 -3.20 -34.58 -32.15
N ILE A 3 -1.88 -34.69 -31.92
CA ILE A 3 -1.29 -34.72 -30.56
C ILE A 3 -1.46 -33.39 -29.81
N ASN A 4 -1.40 -32.25 -30.54
CA ASN A 4 -1.65 -30.93 -29.94
C ASN A 4 -3.10 -30.74 -29.53
N ASN A 5 -4.05 -31.31 -30.28
CA ASN A 5 -5.47 -31.31 -29.92
C ASN A 5 -5.76 -32.16 -28.68
N ILE A 6 -5.10 -33.32 -28.53
CA ILE A 6 -5.28 -34.19 -27.36
C ILE A 6 -4.75 -33.52 -26.09
N LYS A 7 -3.57 -32.91 -26.13
CA LYS A 7 -3.01 -32.19 -24.96
C LYS A 7 -3.80 -30.92 -24.60
N ARG A 8 -4.31 -30.19 -25.60
CA ARG A 8 -5.25 -29.07 -25.40
C ARG A 8 -6.51 -29.51 -24.66
N LYS A 9 -7.10 -30.63 -25.09
CA LYS A 9 -8.27 -31.22 -24.43
C LYS A 9 -7.96 -31.61 -22.99
N LYS A 10 -6.80 -32.19 -22.67
CA LYS A 10 -6.44 -32.57 -21.29
C LYS A 10 -6.35 -31.38 -20.32
N LEU A 11 -5.72 -30.27 -20.72
CA LEU A 11 -5.62 -29.07 -19.86
C LEU A 11 -6.99 -28.44 -19.62
N VAL A 12 -7.82 -28.34 -20.67
CA VAL A 12 -9.18 -27.82 -20.57
C VAL A 12 -10.06 -28.74 -19.71
N ILE A 13 -9.95 -30.06 -19.86
CA ILE A 13 -10.67 -31.03 -19.02
C ILE A 13 -10.24 -30.89 -17.56
N ALA A 14 -8.94 -30.78 -17.26
CA ALA A 14 -8.46 -30.60 -15.90
C ALA A 14 -9.03 -29.31 -15.27
N PHE A 15 -9.03 -28.20 -16.01
CA PHE A 15 -9.66 -26.96 -15.57
C PHE A 15 -11.17 -27.13 -15.33
N CYS A 16 -11.90 -27.71 -16.28
CA CYS A 16 -13.34 -27.93 -16.13
C CYS A 16 -13.65 -28.80 -14.93
N VAL A 17 -12.86 -29.84 -14.64
CA VAL A 17 -13.05 -30.69 -13.45
C VAL A 17 -12.86 -29.90 -12.17
N VAL A 18 -11.77 -29.13 -12.05
CA VAL A 18 -11.48 -28.31 -10.86
C VAL A 18 -12.57 -27.24 -10.68
N PHE A 19 -12.86 -26.47 -11.72
CA PHE A 19 -13.85 -25.39 -11.67
C PHE A 19 -15.26 -25.91 -11.37
N VAL A 20 -15.69 -27.02 -11.98
CA VAL A 20 -17.00 -27.63 -11.69
C VAL A 20 -17.04 -28.17 -10.26
N ALA A 21 -15.96 -28.78 -9.77
CA ALA A 21 -15.89 -29.23 -8.38
C ALA A 21 -16.00 -28.05 -7.39
N SER A 22 -15.25 -26.96 -7.60
CA SER A 22 -15.33 -25.74 -6.79
C SER A 22 -16.72 -25.09 -6.87
N PHE A 23 -17.32 -25.02 -8.06
CA PHE A 23 -18.67 -24.49 -8.26
C PHE A 23 -19.73 -25.31 -7.51
N ILE A 24 -19.68 -26.64 -7.64
CA ILE A 24 -20.56 -27.58 -6.93
C ILE A 24 -20.40 -27.38 -5.41
N ALA A 25 -19.16 -27.36 -4.91
CA ALA A 25 -18.88 -27.25 -3.48
C ALA A 25 -19.36 -25.92 -2.86
N LEU A 26 -19.27 -24.81 -3.59
CA LEU A 26 -19.58 -23.47 -3.07
C LEU A 26 -21.03 -23.03 -3.32
N PHE A 27 -21.61 -23.35 -4.48
CA PHE A 27 -22.88 -22.76 -4.94
C PHE A 27 -24.09 -23.70 -4.88
N LEU A 28 -23.91 -25.02 -4.75
CA LEU A 28 -25.07 -25.92 -4.60
C LEU A 28 -25.60 -25.99 -3.17
N ARG A 29 -24.81 -25.58 -2.16
CA ARG A 29 -25.30 -25.41 -0.78
C ARG A 29 -26.02 -24.09 -0.61
N LYS A 30 -27.08 -24.07 0.22
CA LYS A 30 -27.72 -22.81 0.62
C LYS A 30 -26.72 -21.93 1.38
N PRO A 31 -26.74 -20.59 1.18
CA PRO A 31 -25.92 -19.69 1.97
C PRO A 31 -26.21 -19.85 3.45
N ILE A 32 -25.17 -19.90 4.27
CA ILE A 32 -25.30 -19.99 5.72
C ILE A 32 -25.59 -18.60 6.29
N GLU A 33 -26.61 -18.50 7.13
CA GLU A 33 -26.95 -17.31 7.91
C GLU A 33 -27.42 -17.81 9.27
N ILE A 34 -26.67 -17.47 10.31
CA ILE A 34 -26.86 -17.98 11.67
C ILE A 34 -27.00 -16.78 12.60
N ASP A 35 -28.14 -16.66 13.25
CA ASP A 35 -28.29 -15.80 14.42
C ASP A 35 -27.68 -16.51 15.62
N LEU A 36 -26.65 -15.92 16.20
CA LEU A 36 -25.89 -16.47 17.31
C LEU A 36 -26.48 -16.09 18.68
N LEU A 37 -27.46 -15.18 18.74
CA LEU A 37 -28.18 -14.80 19.97
C LEU A 37 -29.63 -15.28 20.01
N GLY A 38 -30.20 -15.69 18.87
CA GLY A 38 -31.57 -16.17 18.78
C GLY A 38 -31.79 -17.60 19.31
N ASP A 39 -33.06 -17.92 19.62
CA ASP A 39 -33.49 -19.29 19.91
C ASP A 39 -33.33 -20.20 18.68
N THR A 40 -32.66 -21.34 18.89
CA THR A 40 -32.32 -22.42 17.93
C THR A 40 -33.13 -22.46 16.62
N PRO A 41 -32.48 -22.52 15.43
CA PRO A 41 -33.18 -22.96 14.23
C PRO A 41 -33.20 -24.49 14.13
N GLU A 42 -34.41 -25.06 14.17
CA GLU A 42 -34.67 -26.38 13.59
C GLU A 42 -34.34 -26.35 12.09
N PHE A 43 -33.23 -26.95 11.67
CA PHE A 43 -33.13 -27.56 10.35
C PHE A 43 -32.35 -28.88 10.42
N ASN A 44 -32.97 -29.89 9.81
CA ASN A 44 -32.52 -31.27 9.73
C ASN A 44 -31.12 -31.43 9.12
N THR A 45 -30.39 -32.40 9.68
CA THR A 45 -29.07 -32.97 9.38
C THR A 45 -27.84 -32.17 9.88
N GLU A 46 -27.30 -32.61 11.02
CA GLU A 46 -25.96 -32.31 11.58
C GLU A 46 -25.61 -30.81 11.75
N SER A 47 -26.41 -30.11 12.56
CA SER A 47 -26.24 -28.69 12.91
C SER A 47 -25.18 -28.43 14.00
N PRO A 48 -24.64 -27.18 14.10
CA PRO A 48 -23.68 -26.76 15.13
C PRO A 48 -24.26 -26.90 16.55
N VAL A 49 -23.51 -27.48 17.48
CA VAL A 49 -23.85 -27.52 18.91
C VAL A 49 -23.04 -26.44 19.64
N TYR A 50 -23.71 -25.50 20.30
CA TYR A 50 -23.09 -24.42 21.07
C TYR A 50 -22.79 -24.89 22.51
N ASP A 51 -21.54 -24.70 22.98
CA ASP A 51 -21.16 -24.92 24.39
C ASP A 51 -20.65 -23.60 24.99
N TYR A 52 -21.13 -23.25 26.20
CA TYR A 52 -20.84 -22.00 26.93
C TYR A 52 -19.95 -22.26 28.16
N VAL A 53 -18.99 -21.37 28.45
CA VAL A 53 -18.31 -21.28 29.76
C VAL A 53 -18.00 -19.83 30.10
N GLY A 54 -18.55 -19.34 31.21
CA GLY A 54 -18.13 -18.09 31.86
C GLY A 54 -17.02 -18.35 32.88
N TYR A 55 -16.02 -17.47 32.94
CA TYR A 55 -14.99 -17.52 34.00
C TYR A 55 -15.34 -16.55 35.13
N SER A 56 -15.86 -17.09 36.23
CA SER A 56 -15.86 -16.42 37.54
C SER A 56 -15.08 -17.29 38.54
N ASP A 57 -14.03 -16.73 39.12
CA ASP A 57 -13.51 -17.05 40.46
C ASP A 57 -13.41 -18.55 40.84
N GLY A 58 -13.01 -19.41 39.89
CA GLY A 58 -12.75 -20.83 40.13
C GLY A 58 -13.96 -21.77 40.06
N SER A 59 -15.13 -21.32 39.62
CA SER A 59 -16.27 -22.21 39.33
C SER A 59 -16.71 -22.10 37.87
N ILE A 60 -16.64 -23.22 37.15
CA ILE A 60 -17.12 -23.36 35.78
C ILE A 60 -18.62 -23.68 35.85
N ASP A 61 -19.48 -22.77 35.39
CA ASP A 61 -20.91 -23.03 35.22
C ASP A 61 -21.22 -23.30 33.74
N TYR A 62 -21.66 -24.53 33.45
CA TYR A 62 -21.85 -25.05 32.09
C TYR A 62 -23.23 -24.74 31.50
N ASN A 63 -24.15 -24.10 32.23
CA ASN A 63 -25.59 -24.07 31.86
C ASN A 63 -26.28 -22.69 31.88
N ALA A 64 -25.56 -21.56 31.80
CA ALA A 64 -26.22 -20.25 31.75
C ALA A 64 -26.81 -19.97 30.35
N VAL A 65 -28.14 -19.95 30.25
CA VAL A 65 -28.91 -19.62 29.04
C VAL A 65 -28.92 -18.09 28.88
N TRP A 66 -28.45 -17.58 27.74
CA TRP A 66 -28.56 -16.16 27.38
C TRP A 66 -29.96 -15.90 26.82
N SER A 67 -30.64 -14.86 27.32
CA SER A 67 -31.90 -14.34 26.74
C SER A 67 -31.61 -13.44 25.52
N GLU A 68 -32.66 -13.11 24.75
CA GLU A 68 -32.71 -12.32 23.48
C GLU A 68 -31.85 -11.04 23.37
N ASN A 69 -31.15 -10.59 24.42
CA ASN A 69 -30.16 -9.50 24.41
C ASN A 69 -28.98 -9.82 25.35
N ILE A 70 -27.74 -9.61 24.91
CA ILE A 70 -26.54 -9.65 25.77
C ILE A 70 -26.40 -8.26 26.39
N SER A 71 -26.67 -8.08 27.69
CA SER A 71 -26.39 -6.84 28.42
C SER A 71 -25.41 -7.15 29.55
N ILE A 72 -24.15 -6.74 29.40
CA ILE A 72 -23.13 -6.95 30.44
C ILE A 72 -22.86 -5.63 31.14
N ASP A 73 -23.16 -5.60 32.44
CA ASP A 73 -22.92 -4.47 33.34
C ASP A 73 -21.60 -4.71 34.08
N PHE A 74 -20.60 -3.87 33.83
CA PHE A 74 -19.21 -4.09 34.27
C PHE A 74 -18.93 -3.62 35.70
N SER A 75 -19.95 -3.60 36.57
CA SER A 75 -19.76 -3.34 38.01
C SER A 75 -19.21 -4.55 38.79
N ASN A 76 -19.20 -5.76 38.19
CA ASN A 76 -18.70 -7.01 38.80
C ASN A 76 -17.81 -7.81 37.83
N SER A 77 -16.84 -8.53 38.40
CA SER A 77 -15.64 -9.16 37.83
C SER A 77 -15.83 -10.31 36.83
N VAL A 78 -16.43 -10.07 35.66
CA VAL A 78 -16.35 -11.01 34.52
C VAL A 78 -15.33 -10.51 33.50
N ASN A 79 -14.20 -11.21 33.35
CA ASN A 79 -13.08 -10.76 32.52
C ASN A 79 -13.13 -11.27 31.05
N ALA A 80 -13.89 -12.33 30.75
CA ALA A 80 -14.07 -12.84 29.38
C ALA A 80 -15.27 -13.81 29.28
N ALA A 81 -15.85 -13.90 28.08
CA ALA A 81 -16.83 -14.92 27.68
C ALA A 81 -16.44 -15.50 26.30
N TYR A 82 -16.98 -16.66 25.93
CA TYR A 82 -16.84 -17.14 24.55
C TYR A 82 -18.08 -17.88 24.06
N LEU A 83 -18.24 -17.94 22.74
CA LEU A 83 -19.26 -18.70 22.03
C LEU A 83 -18.58 -19.74 21.13
N SER A 84 -18.90 -21.02 21.34
CA SER A 84 -18.43 -22.10 20.47
C SER A 84 -19.38 -22.33 19.30
N ILE A 85 -18.84 -22.38 18.08
CA ILE A 85 -19.57 -22.64 16.83
C ILE A 85 -18.94 -23.85 16.15
N LYS A 86 -19.73 -24.90 15.94
CA LYS A 86 -19.26 -26.18 15.37
C LYS A 86 -19.58 -26.34 13.89
N ASN A 87 -18.81 -27.17 13.20
CA ASN A 87 -19.06 -27.59 11.81
C ASN A 87 -19.21 -26.45 10.79
N ILE A 88 -18.41 -25.38 10.91
CA ILE A 88 -18.43 -24.29 9.92
C ILE A 88 -17.67 -24.73 8.65
N PRO A 89 -18.30 -24.73 7.47
CA PRO A 89 -17.63 -25.12 6.25
C PRO A 89 -16.58 -24.11 5.77
N PHE A 90 -15.67 -24.56 4.90
CA PHE A 90 -14.75 -23.70 4.15
C PHE A 90 -15.49 -22.51 3.52
N GLY A 91 -15.04 -21.30 3.81
CA GLY A 91 -15.81 -20.12 3.46
C GLY A 91 -15.24 -18.83 4.02
N MET A 92 -15.72 -17.72 3.49
CA MET A 92 -15.64 -16.40 4.13
C MET A 92 -17.04 -16.00 4.59
N TYR A 93 -17.11 -15.52 5.81
CA TYR A 93 -18.31 -15.12 6.51
C TYR A 93 -18.16 -13.68 7.00
N TYR A 94 -19.26 -12.97 7.13
CA TYR A 94 -19.34 -11.71 7.84
C TYR A 94 -19.98 -11.97 9.19
N LEU A 95 -19.36 -11.48 10.25
CA LEU A 95 -19.95 -11.39 11.57
C LEU A 95 -20.51 -9.97 11.73
N TYR A 96 -21.83 -9.87 11.77
CA TYR A 96 -22.56 -8.63 12.03
C TYR A 96 -22.85 -8.53 13.52
N ILE A 97 -22.50 -7.40 14.11
CA ILE A 97 -22.67 -7.12 15.52
C ILE A 97 -23.47 -5.82 15.62
N ASP A 98 -24.68 -5.88 16.17
CA ASP A 98 -25.47 -4.70 16.56
C ASP A 98 -25.31 -4.51 18.07
N TYR A 99 -24.88 -3.31 18.48
CA TYR A 99 -24.53 -3.06 19.88
C TYR A 99 -24.70 -1.60 20.29
N ASP A 100 -24.90 -1.42 21.59
CA ASP A 100 -24.71 -0.17 22.29
C ASP A 100 -23.57 -0.35 23.28
N THR A 101 -22.60 0.57 23.30
CA THR A 101 -21.56 0.61 24.33
C THR A 101 -21.46 2.00 24.92
N GLU A 102 -21.21 2.05 26.23
CA GLU A 102 -20.86 3.27 26.92
C GLU A 102 -19.37 3.60 26.71
N TYR A 103 -19.00 4.84 27.01
CA TYR A 103 -17.64 5.32 26.96
C TYR A 103 -16.97 5.16 28.33
N ASP A 104 -15.80 4.52 28.40
CA ASP A 104 -15.03 4.40 29.64
C ASP A 104 -14.28 5.71 29.94
N VAL A 105 -14.82 6.48 30.90
CA VAL A 105 -14.23 7.75 31.36
C VAL A 105 -13.01 7.53 32.27
N ALA A 106 -12.81 6.33 32.82
CA ALA A 106 -11.88 6.06 33.91
C ALA A 106 -10.53 5.48 33.48
N THR A 107 -10.43 4.81 32.32
CA THR A 107 -9.17 4.15 31.89
C THR A 107 -8.43 4.79 30.73
N ASP A 108 -8.84 5.99 30.29
CA ASP A 108 -8.04 6.86 29.43
C ASP A 108 -7.46 6.18 28.16
N ASN A 109 -8.11 5.12 27.62
CA ASN A 109 -7.81 4.56 26.28
C ASN A 109 -8.53 3.29 25.79
N ASN A 110 -9.40 2.59 26.52
CA ASN A 110 -9.84 1.26 26.06
C ASN A 110 -11.32 1.15 25.66
N PRO A 111 -11.64 0.58 24.47
CA PRO A 111 -12.97 0.09 24.21
C PRO A 111 -13.35 -0.96 25.25
N ILE A 112 -14.63 -0.96 25.64
CA ILE A 112 -15.09 -1.80 26.76
C ILE A 112 -15.08 -3.29 26.37
N THR A 113 -15.22 -3.60 25.07
CA THR A 113 -15.37 -4.96 24.58
C THR A 113 -14.52 -5.22 23.33
N TYR A 114 -13.80 -6.35 23.36
CA TYR A 114 -12.95 -6.86 22.30
C TYR A 114 -13.44 -8.21 21.85
N LEU A 115 -13.35 -8.45 20.54
CA LEU A 115 -13.71 -9.71 19.92
C LEU A 115 -12.51 -10.33 19.23
N SER A 116 -12.24 -11.60 19.55
CA SER A 116 -11.13 -12.36 18.96
C SER A 116 -11.51 -13.83 18.77
N LEU A 117 -10.82 -14.52 17.86
CA LEU A 117 -10.99 -15.95 17.65
C LEU A 117 -9.96 -16.79 18.42
N SER A 118 -10.42 -17.88 19.01
CA SER A 118 -9.60 -18.94 19.60
C SER A 118 -10.21 -20.32 19.27
N GLY A 119 -9.50 -21.40 19.57
CA GLY A 119 -10.00 -22.76 19.37
C GLY A 119 -8.91 -23.77 19.03
N ARG A 120 -9.28 -25.06 18.94
CA ARG A 120 -8.37 -26.10 18.42
C ARG A 120 -8.12 -25.84 16.93
N ASN A 121 -6.85 -25.79 16.53
CA ASN A 121 -6.39 -25.46 15.17
C ASN A 121 -6.66 -24.00 14.76
N LYS A 122 -6.14 -23.02 15.52
CA LYS A 122 -6.21 -21.58 15.19
C LYS A 122 -5.83 -21.28 13.73
N ASP A 123 -4.87 -22.01 13.15
CA ASP A 123 -4.42 -21.87 11.76
C ASP A 123 -5.53 -22.11 10.70
N LYS A 124 -6.65 -22.76 11.09
CA LYS A 124 -7.80 -22.99 10.21
C LYS A 124 -8.73 -21.78 10.10
N PHE A 125 -8.57 -20.78 10.96
CA PHE A 125 -9.40 -19.58 10.98
C PHE A 125 -8.56 -18.31 10.88
N GLU A 126 -9.18 -17.25 10.40
CA GLU A 126 -8.66 -15.88 10.52
C GLU A 126 -9.85 -14.96 10.72
N MET A 127 -9.73 -14.01 11.64
CA MET A 127 -10.66 -12.92 11.84
C MET A 127 -9.85 -11.78 12.42
N GLU A 128 -10.18 -10.58 11.99
CA GLU A 128 -9.58 -9.36 12.53
C GLU A 128 -10.07 -9.15 13.97
N ASP A 129 -9.22 -8.57 14.81
CA ASP A 129 -9.63 -8.21 16.16
C ASP A 129 -10.63 -7.05 16.04
N VAL A 130 -11.81 -7.22 16.64
CA VAL A 130 -12.86 -6.20 16.59
C VAL A 130 -12.96 -5.52 17.93
N LYS A 131 -12.94 -4.20 17.93
CA LYS A 131 -13.21 -3.39 19.11
C LYS A 131 -14.57 -2.74 18.97
N LEU A 132 -15.38 -2.81 20.02
CA LEU A 132 -16.69 -2.19 20.03
C LEU A 132 -16.57 -0.79 20.64
N TYR A 133 -16.86 0.22 19.83
CA TYR A 133 -16.67 1.64 20.16
C TYR A 133 -18.02 2.37 20.24
N ASP A 134 -18.10 3.36 21.12
CA ASP A 134 -19.34 4.11 21.42
C ASP A 134 -19.84 5.01 20.27
N TYR A 135 -18.97 5.34 19.32
CA TYR A 135 -19.31 6.13 18.14
C TYR A 135 -19.94 5.32 17.00
N LYS A 136 -20.09 3.99 17.15
CA LYS A 136 -20.78 3.11 16.20
C LYS A 136 -21.91 2.36 16.91
N LYS A 137 -22.94 1.99 16.14
CA LYS A 137 -24.06 1.14 16.59
C LYS A 137 -24.00 -0.27 16.05
N TRP A 138 -23.19 -0.49 15.01
CA TRP A 138 -23.00 -1.81 14.43
C TRP A 138 -21.60 -1.92 13.82
N VAL A 139 -21.08 -3.14 13.74
CA VAL A 139 -19.84 -3.49 13.04
C VAL A 139 -20.06 -4.75 12.21
N GLU A 140 -19.48 -4.77 11.02
CA GLU A 140 -19.40 -5.93 10.14
C GLU A 140 -17.92 -6.32 9.99
N THR A 141 -17.52 -7.47 10.52
CA THR A 141 -16.14 -7.96 10.40
C THR A 141 -16.06 -9.23 9.54
N PRO A 142 -15.05 -9.37 8.67
CA PRO A 142 -14.84 -10.60 7.92
C PRO A 142 -14.20 -11.70 8.79
N LEU A 143 -14.64 -12.93 8.56
CA LEU A 143 -14.16 -14.16 9.20
C LEU A 143 -13.91 -15.22 8.13
N TRP A 144 -12.74 -15.84 8.16
CA TRP A 144 -12.31 -16.84 7.19
C TRP A 144 -12.17 -18.21 7.83
N VAL A 145 -12.75 -19.22 7.19
CA VAL A 145 -12.47 -20.64 7.43
C VAL A 145 -11.57 -21.13 6.31
N LYS A 146 -10.27 -21.23 6.58
CA LYS A 146 -9.21 -21.54 5.61
C LYS A 146 -9.12 -23.02 5.24
N SER A 147 -9.51 -23.91 6.14
CA SER A 147 -9.46 -25.34 5.93
C SER A 147 -10.53 -25.79 4.92
N VAL A 148 -10.11 -26.44 3.83
CA VAL A 148 -11.02 -27.00 2.81
C VAL A 148 -11.96 -28.06 3.41
N GLN A 149 -11.51 -28.76 4.45
CA GLN A 149 -12.34 -29.72 5.20
C GLN A 149 -13.35 -29.03 6.14
N GLY A 150 -13.33 -27.69 6.24
CA GLY A 150 -14.03 -26.94 7.27
C GLY A 150 -13.33 -27.04 8.63
N SER A 151 -14.05 -26.69 9.68
CA SER A 151 -13.61 -26.86 11.05
C SER A 151 -14.66 -27.53 11.92
N ASP A 152 -14.18 -28.34 12.85
CA ASP A 152 -14.99 -29.06 13.83
C ASP A 152 -15.56 -28.10 14.88
N GLU A 153 -14.76 -27.12 15.34
CA GLU A 153 -15.13 -26.18 16.41
C GLU A 153 -14.35 -24.84 16.30
N MET A 154 -15.04 -23.72 16.54
CA MET A 154 -14.50 -22.35 16.54
C MET A 154 -15.00 -21.61 17.78
N ASN A 155 -14.12 -20.97 18.56
CA ASN A 155 -14.53 -20.16 19.70
C ASN A 155 -14.40 -18.66 19.39
N LEU A 156 -15.51 -17.94 19.44
CA LEU A 156 -15.55 -16.49 19.40
C LEU A 156 -15.45 -15.97 20.84
N ASN A 157 -14.34 -15.33 21.19
CA ASN A 157 -14.08 -14.83 22.54
C ASN A 157 -14.41 -13.34 22.60
N PHE A 158 -15.09 -12.99 23.68
CA PHE A 158 -15.40 -11.65 24.11
C PHE A 158 -14.49 -11.37 25.30
N SER A 159 -13.56 -10.44 25.14
CA SER A 159 -12.73 -9.95 26.23
C SER A 159 -13.23 -8.58 26.65
N PHE A 160 -13.38 -8.38 27.96
CA PHE A 160 -13.94 -7.15 28.50
C PHE A 160 -12.87 -6.43 29.30
N THR A 161 -12.73 -5.12 29.09
CA THR A 161 -11.78 -4.30 29.83
C THR A 161 -12.40 -2.95 30.19
N GLY A 162 -12.08 -2.40 31.35
CA GLY A 162 -12.55 -1.05 31.74
C GLY A 162 -13.86 -1.04 32.52
N TYR A 163 -14.44 0.16 32.65
CA TYR A 163 -15.70 0.43 33.35
C TYR A 163 -16.78 0.98 32.39
N GLY A 164 -18.01 0.47 32.48
CA GLY A 164 -19.17 0.95 31.73
C GLY A 164 -20.18 -0.16 31.44
N LYS A 165 -20.89 -0.09 30.32
CA LYS A 165 -21.84 -1.12 29.88
C LYS A 165 -21.79 -1.32 28.36
N THR A 166 -21.77 -2.58 27.93
CA THR A 166 -21.92 -2.98 26.52
C THR A 166 -23.11 -3.91 26.41
N GLN A 167 -24.04 -3.57 25.52
CA GLN A 167 -25.19 -4.37 25.17
C GLN A 167 -25.10 -4.78 23.70
N ILE A 168 -25.05 -6.08 23.41
CA ILE A 168 -25.12 -6.62 22.04
C ILE A 168 -26.56 -7.07 21.80
N HIS A 169 -27.21 -6.44 20.83
CA HIS A 169 -28.60 -6.68 20.45
C HIS A 169 -28.74 -7.79 19.41
N SER A 170 -27.76 -7.93 18.51
CA SER A 170 -27.77 -8.95 17.46
C SER A 170 -26.36 -9.38 17.11
N LEU A 171 -26.16 -10.68 16.90
CA LEU A 171 -24.89 -11.27 16.46
C LEU A 171 -25.18 -12.27 15.33
N ILE A 172 -24.94 -11.89 14.09
CA ILE A 172 -25.32 -12.71 12.92
C ILE A 172 -24.08 -13.09 12.14
N LEU A 173 -23.87 -14.39 11.93
CA LEU A 173 -22.83 -14.92 11.05
C LEU A 173 -23.43 -15.25 9.68
N LYS A 174 -22.95 -14.58 8.63
CA LYS A 174 -23.49 -14.70 7.26
C LYS A 174 -22.42 -15.02 6.24
N GLU A 175 -22.64 -16.04 5.44
CA GLU A 175 -21.70 -16.44 4.40
C GLU A 175 -21.66 -15.43 3.23
N SER A 176 -20.45 -15.04 2.81
CA SER A 176 -20.25 -14.07 1.73
C SER A 176 -20.45 -14.71 0.35
N LYS A 177 -21.51 -14.28 -0.34
CA LYS A 177 -21.76 -14.66 -1.75
C LYS A 177 -20.72 -14.05 -2.69
N LEU A 178 -20.26 -12.84 -2.40
CA LEU A 178 -19.24 -12.14 -3.19
C LEU A 178 -17.91 -12.87 -3.14
N TRP A 179 -17.54 -13.40 -1.97
CA TRP A 179 -16.34 -14.20 -1.84
C TRP A 179 -16.38 -15.48 -2.67
N LYS A 180 -17.50 -16.22 -2.68
CA LYS A 180 -17.64 -17.41 -3.53
C LYS A 180 -17.44 -17.10 -5.01
N LEU A 181 -18.00 -15.98 -5.46
CA LEU A 181 -17.82 -15.50 -6.84
C LEU A 181 -16.36 -15.09 -7.07
N GLY A 182 -15.77 -14.33 -6.16
CA GLY A 182 -14.37 -13.91 -6.20
C GLY A 182 -13.40 -15.10 -6.28
N PHE A 183 -13.63 -16.14 -5.48
CA PHE A 183 -12.85 -17.37 -5.48
C PHE A 183 -12.88 -18.06 -6.85
N LEU A 184 -14.07 -18.26 -7.43
CA LEU A 184 -14.22 -18.86 -8.77
C LEU A 184 -13.59 -17.99 -9.87
N LEU A 185 -13.73 -16.67 -9.78
CA LEU A 185 -13.10 -15.75 -10.72
C LEU A 185 -11.57 -15.83 -10.63
N THR A 186 -11.02 -15.92 -9.43
CA THR A 186 -9.58 -16.08 -9.23
C THR A 186 -9.08 -17.40 -9.81
N GLU A 187 -9.78 -18.52 -9.56
CA GLU A 187 -9.45 -19.80 -10.20
C GLU A 187 -9.46 -19.66 -11.73
N LEU A 188 -10.53 -19.10 -12.31
CA LEU A 188 -10.64 -18.88 -13.74
C LEU A 188 -9.49 -18.04 -14.30
N ILE A 189 -9.11 -16.95 -13.61
CA ILE A 189 -8.01 -16.08 -14.01
C ILE A 189 -6.67 -16.83 -13.95
N VAL A 190 -6.37 -17.50 -12.84
CA VAL A 190 -5.12 -18.25 -12.65
C VAL A 190 -4.99 -19.33 -13.72
N PHE A 191 -6.04 -20.12 -13.95
CA PHE A 191 -6.04 -21.14 -14.99
C PHE A 191 -5.93 -20.55 -16.40
N SER A 192 -6.57 -19.41 -16.66
CA SER A 192 -6.45 -18.70 -17.94
C SER A 192 -5.01 -18.23 -18.18
N VAL A 193 -4.37 -17.64 -17.17
CA VAL A 193 -2.97 -17.19 -17.22
C VAL A 193 -2.04 -18.37 -17.46
N ILE A 194 -2.17 -19.45 -16.67
CA ILE A 194 -1.36 -20.67 -16.83
C ILE A 194 -1.54 -21.26 -18.24
N SER A 195 -2.79 -21.31 -18.72
CA SER A 195 -3.10 -21.83 -20.05
C SER A 195 -2.46 -20.98 -21.16
N VAL A 196 -2.63 -19.66 -21.10
CA VAL A 196 -2.02 -18.72 -22.07
C VAL A 196 -0.50 -18.83 -22.02
N LEU A 197 0.11 -18.84 -20.84
CA LEU A 197 1.55 -19.01 -20.66
C LEU A 197 2.03 -20.34 -21.24
N TYR A 198 1.34 -21.45 -20.95
CA TYR A 198 1.68 -22.77 -21.49
C TYR A 198 1.67 -22.78 -23.02
N TYR A 199 0.63 -22.21 -23.65
CA TYR A 199 0.56 -22.16 -25.12
C TYR A 199 1.59 -21.21 -25.72
N LYS A 200 1.78 -20.02 -25.13
CA LYS A 200 2.79 -19.06 -25.58
C LYS A 200 4.20 -19.63 -25.46
N LEU A 201 4.53 -20.32 -24.36
CA LEU A 201 5.80 -21.00 -24.18
C LEU A 201 6.03 -22.06 -25.27
N LYS A 202 4.99 -22.82 -25.63
CA LYS A 202 5.09 -23.85 -26.68
C LYS A 202 5.39 -23.27 -28.07
N GLU A 203 4.93 -22.05 -28.37
CA GLU A 203 5.24 -21.34 -29.61
C GLU A 203 6.69 -20.81 -29.65
N LYS A 204 7.37 -20.73 -28.50
CA LYS A 204 8.73 -20.21 -28.40
C LYS A 204 9.80 -21.28 -28.62
N SER A 205 10.99 -20.84 -29.03
CA SER A 205 12.17 -21.69 -29.14
C SER A 205 12.57 -22.26 -27.77
N PRO A 206 13.30 -23.39 -27.70
CA PRO A 206 13.78 -23.95 -26.43
C PRO A 206 14.54 -22.93 -25.58
N GLU A 207 15.37 -22.10 -26.21
CA GLU A 207 16.10 -21.02 -25.54
C GLU A 207 15.16 -19.97 -24.93
N ASP A 208 14.21 -19.44 -25.72
CA ASP A 208 13.23 -18.46 -25.24
C ASP A 208 12.38 -19.03 -24.09
N ARG A 209 12.09 -20.34 -24.09
CA ARG A 209 11.39 -21.00 -22.98
C ARG A 209 12.21 -20.98 -21.70
N ILE A 210 13.50 -21.32 -21.77
CA ILE A 210 14.40 -21.28 -20.62
C ILE A 210 14.46 -19.86 -20.06
N TRP A 211 14.54 -18.85 -20.92
CA TRP A 211 14.50 -17.44 -20.51
C TRP A 211 13.21 -17.08 -19.78
N ILE A 212 12.06 -17.42 -20.33
CA ILE A 212 10.75 -17.08 -19.72
C ILE A 212 10.59 -17.82 -18.39
N VAL A 213 10.92 -19.11 -18.32
CA VAL A 213 10.86 -19.90 -17.08
C VAL A 213 11.83 -19.34 -16.04
N GLY A 214 13.05 -18.96 -16.44
CA GLY A 214 14.03 -18.32 -15.56
C GLY A 214 13.53 -16.99 -14.99
N ILE A 215 12.85 -16.16 -15.79
CA ILE A 215 12.23 -14.92 -15.32
C ILE A 215 11.09 -15.18 -14.34
N ILE A 216 10.25 -16.18 -14.61
CA ILE A 216 9.16 -16.58 -13.69
C ILE A 216 9.74 -17.09 -12.37
N ALA A 217 10.74 -17.98 -12.43
CA ALA A 217 11.44 -18.48 -11.24
C ALA A 217 12.10 -17.34 -10.46
N PHE A 218 12.69 -16.36 -11.14
CA PHE A 218 13.26 -15.18 -10.51
C PHE A 218 12.19 -14.30 -9.85
N ALA A 219 11.03 -14.10 -10.48
CA ALA A 219 9.92 -13.36 -9.89
C ALA A 219 9.39 -14.02 -8.62
N ILE A 220 9.31 -15.36 -8.60
CA ILE A 220 8.95 -16.15 -7.42
C ILE A 220 10.03 -16.00 -6.34
N PHE A 221 11.31 -16.13 -6.69
CA PHE A 221 12.42 -15.98 -5.76
C PHE A 221 12.43 -14.61 -5.08
N VAL A 222 12.31 -13.53 -5.85
CA VAL A 222 12.30 -12.16 -5.29
C VAL A 222 11.07 -11.92 -4.41
N SER A 223 9.97 -12.63 -4.65
CA SER A 223 8.72 -12.55 -3.89
C SER A 223 8.61 -13.60 -2.79
N LEU A 224 9.65 -14.39 -2.54
CA LEU A 224 9.62 -15.51 -1.59
C LEU A 224 9.16 -15.09 -0.18
N PRO A 225 9.64 -13.95 0.39
CA PRO A 225 9.17 -13.52 1.71
C PRO A 225 7.67 -13.19 1.75
N ALA A 226 7.07 -12.78 0.64
CA ALA A 226 5.63 -12.49 0.56
C ALA A 226 4.76 -13.77 0.48
N PHE A 227 5.35 -14.94 0.21
CA PHE A 227 4.62 -16.22 0.16
C PHE A 227 4.59 -16.95 1.50
N ILE A 228 5.39 -16.52 2.47
CA ILE A 228 5.43 -17.13 3.79
C ILE A 228 4.38 -16.41 4.63
N GLY A 229 3.15 -16.92 4.60
CA GLY A 229 2.05 -16.56 5.51
C GLY A 229 1.85 -15.07 5.83
N ASN A 230 1.34 -14.79 7.03
CA ASN A 230 1.14 -13.45 7.57
C ASN A 230 2.46 -12.82 8.08
N SER A 231 3.61 -13.20 7.52
CA SER A 231 4.96 -12.87 8.03
C SER A 231 5.42 -11.45 7.79
N LEU A 232 4.73 -10.65 6.97
CA LEU A 232 5.03 -9.22 6.84
C LEU A 232 4.56 -8.40 8.06
N VAL A 233 3.85 -9.04 9.00
CA VAL A 233 3.10 -8.39 10.09
C VAL A 233 3.94 -8.13 11.36
N TYR A 234 5.20 -8.61 11.46
CA TYR A 234 5.91 -8.58 12.75
C TYR A 234 6.88 -7.41 13.00
N TYR A 235 7.53 -6.83 11.99
CA TYR A 235 8.44 -5.68 12.23
C TYR A 235 7.70 -4.33 12.41
N VAL A 236 6.39 -4.41 12.67
CA VAL A 236 5.36 -3.41 12.35
C VAL A 236 5.17 -2.33 13.40
N GLU A 237 5.75 -2.46 14.60
CA GLU A 237 5.65 -1.37 15.59
C GLU A 237 6.33 -0.06 15.13
N TRP A 238 7.14 -0.07 14.05
CA TRP A 238 7.99 1.07 13.71
C TRP A 238 8.11 1.40 12.21
N GLN A 239 7.29 0.84 11.31
CA GLN A 239 7.44 1.01 9.84
C GLN A 239 6.08 1.15 9.10
N ASP A 240 6.10 1.26 7.77
CA ASP A 240 4.95 1.73 6.97
C ASP A 240 3.86 0.66 6.69
N TYR A 241 4.01 -0.59 7.13
CA TYR A 241 3.06 -1.68 6.82
C TYR A 241 1.65 -1.40 7.35
N GLU A 242 1.52 -1.10 8.65
CA GLU A 242 0.22 -0.87 9.30
C GLU A 242 -0.50 0.29 8.62
N PHE A 243 0.22 1.37 8.29
CA PHE A 243 -0.31 2.50 7.54
C PHE A 243 -0.90 2.08 6.19
N HIS A 244 -0.15 1.32 5.39
CA HIS A 244 -0.58 0.95 4.05
C HIS A 244 -1.66 -0.13 4.03
N ALA A 245 -1.62 -1.08 4.97
CA ALA A 245 -2.69 -2.06 5.20
C ALA A 245 -4.01 -1.34 5.53
N ASN A 246 -3.98 -0.38 6.45
CA ASN A 246 -5.12 0.45 6.81
C ASN A 246 -5.63 1.32 5.65
N ARG A 247 -4.74 1.81 4.76
CA ARG A 247 -5.16 2.51 3.54
C ARG A 247 -5.88 1.60 2.54
N ILE A 248 -5.41 0.36 2.36
CA ILE A 248 -6.10 -0.64 1.52
C ILE A 248 -7.49 -0.92 2.09
N ALA A 249 -7.57 -1.16 3.41
CA ALA A 249 -8.83 -1.37 4.11
C ALA A 249 -9.78 -0.18 4.00
N SER A 250 -9.26 1.05 4.17
CA SER A 250 -10.05 2.28 4.02
C SER A 250 -10.65 2.41 2.62
N ILE A 251 -9.85 2.19 1.57
CA ILE A 251 -10.36 2.23 0.19
C ILE A 251 -11.46 1.19 0.01
N ALA A 252 -11.29 -0.02 0.53
CA ALA A 252 -12.30 -1.06 0.46
C ALA A 252 -13.58 -0.67 1.22
N ASN A 253 -13.48 -0.13 2.44
CA ASN A 253 -14.63 0.31 3.24
C ASN A 253 -15.39 1.43 2.52
N GLU A 254 -14.71 2.47 2.04
CA GLU A 254 -15.34 3.57 1.29
C GLU A 254 -16.03 3.08 0.01
N LEU A 255 -15.42 2.15 -0.72
CA LEU A 255 -16.05 1.51 -1.87
C LEU A 255 -17.30 0.71 -1.47
N ARG A 256 -17.28 0.01 -0.33
CA ARG A 256 -18.45 -0.71 0.22
C ARG A 256 -19.57 0.26 0.58
N TYR A 257 -19.24 1.43 1.13
CA TYR A 257 -20.18 2.53 1.40
C TYR A 257 -20.70 3.21 0.12
N GLY A 258 -20.22 2.82 -1.06
CA GLY A 258 -20.61 3.44 -2.33
C GLY A 258 -19.94 4.79 -2.59
N ASN A 259 -18.88 5.11 -1.86
CA ASN A 259 -18.05 6.30 -2.04
C ASN A 259 -16.96 5.99 -3.07
N PHE A 260 -17.23 6.35 -4.34
CA PHE A 260 -16.26 6.26 -5.42
C PHE A 260 -16.07 7.61 -6.13
N PRO A 261 -14.82 8.10 -6.29
CA PRO A 261 -13.59 7.56 -5.69
C PRO A 261 -13.57 7.67 -4.15
N ALA A 262 -12.77 6.83 -3.49
CA ALA A 262 -12.50 6.92 -2.06
C ALA A 262 -11.54 8.09 -1.79
N LEU A 263 -12.06 9.16 -1.17
CA LEU A 263 -11.33 10.41 -0.94
C LEU A 263 -11.11 10.72 0.55
N TYR A 264 -12.03 10.27 1.39
CA TYR A 264 -12.05 10.52 2.83
C TYR A 264 -12.18 9.18 3.54
N GLN A 265 -11.39 8.96 4.59
CA GLN A 265 -11.39 7.72 5.36
C GLN A 265 -12.34 7.92 6.54
N SER A 266 -13.62 7.64 6.38
CA SER A 266 -14.65 7.98 7.38
C SER A 266 -14.50 7.23 8.70
N ASP A 267 -13.95 6.00 8.67
CA ASP A 267 -13.70 5.16 9.85
C ASP A 267 -12.36 5.42 10.55
N ALA A 268 -11.54 6.33 10.03
CA ALA A 268 -10.22 6.59 10.61
C ALA A 268 -10.31 7.30 11.96
N LEU A 269 -9.38 6.98 12.86
CA LEU A 269 -9.17 7.68 14.13
C LEU A 269 -10.44 7.75 14.96
N ASN A 270 -11.05 6.61 15.28
CA ASN A 270 -12.33 6.53 16.02
C ASN A 270 -13.48 7.29 15.33
N GLY A 271 -13.51 7.23 13.99
CA GLY A 271 -14.52 7.91 13.19
C GLY A 271 -14.35 9.44 13.10
N TYR A 272 -13.25 10.02 13.59
CA TYR A 272 -12.94 11.42 13.30
C TYR A 272 -12.72 11.68 11.80
N GLY A 273 -12.27 10.62 11.13
CA GLY A 273 -11.93 10.54 9.73
C GLY A 273 -10.65 11.25 9.36
N TYR A 274 -10.15 10.93 8.16
CA TYR A 274 -8.81 11.31 7.73
C TYR A 274 -8.70 11.50 6.21
N VAL A 275 -7.73 12.29 5.75
CA VAL A 275 -7.60 12.71 4.34
C VAL A 275 -6.35 12.16 3.63
N SER A 276 -5.68 11.13 4.16
CA SER A 276 -4.47 10.61 3.51
C SER A 276 -4.70 10.09 2.09
N LEU A 277 -5.93 9.66 1.76
CA LEU A 277 -6.28 9.22 0.40
C LEU A 277 -6.22 10.34 -0.65
N LEU A 278 -6.22 11.61 -0.23
CA LEU A 278 -6.01 12.77 -1.11
C LEU A 278 -4.53 13.18 -1.18
N MET A 279 -3.72 12.75 -0.21
CA MET A 279 -2.32 13.16 -0.06
C MET A 279 -1.33 12.23 -0.76
N TYR A 280 -1.78 11.03 -1.18
CA TYR A 280 -0.99 10.05 -1.90
C TYR A 280 -1.70 9.59 -3.18
N GLY A 281 -0.91 9.24 -4.20
CA GLY A 281 -1.43 8.48 -5.34
C GLY A 281 -1.91 7.11 -4.89
N ASN A 282 -3.16 6.77 -5.20
CA ASN A 282 -3.84 5.57 -4.69
C ASN A 282 -4.23 4.57 -5.77
N ILE A 283 -4.05 4.88 -7.07
CA ILE A 283 -4.62 4.07 -8.16
C ILE A 283 -4.18 2.59 -8.09
N PHE A 284 -2.94 2.33 -7.68
CA PHE A 284 -2.43 0.97 -7.53
C PHE A 284 -3.01 0.24 -6.32
N LEU A 285 -3.40 0.95 -5.25
CA LEU A 285 -4.02 0.37 -4.06
C LEU A 285 -5.48 -0.02 -4.26
N TYR A 286 -6.15 0.48 -5.30
CA TYR A 286 -7.48 -0.02 -5.68
C TYR A 286 -7.44 -1.51 -6.05
N ILE A 287 -6.32 -2.03 -6.56
CA ILE A 287 -6.17 -3.47 -6.87
C ILE A 287 -6.32 -4.34 -5.61
N PRO A 288 -5.48 -4.18 -4.57
CA PRO A 288 -5.65 -4.94 -3.33
C PRO A 288 -6.93 -4.60 -2.58
N ALA A 289 -7.46 -3.37 -2.67
CA ALA A 289 -8.74 -3.03 -2.05
C ALA A 289 -9.93 -3.79 -2.70
N VAL A 290 -9.94 -3.94 -4.02
CA VAL A 290 -10.95 -4.75 -4.72
C VAL A 290 -10.80 -6.23 -4.38
N LEU A 291 -9.57 -6.73 -4.22
CA LEU A 291 -9.35 -8.10 -3.72
C LEU A 291 -9.93 -8.26 -2.31
N HIS A 292 -9.75 -7.28 -1.44
CA HIS A 292 -10.33 -7.33 -0.10
C HIS A 292 -11.87 -7.32 -0.14
N LEU A 293 -12.50 -6.54 -1.04
CA LEU A 293 -13.94 -6.58 -1.28
C LEU A 293 -14.44 -7.94 -1.82
N LEU A 294 -13.59 -8.66 -2.56
CA LEU A 294 -13.85 -10.05 -2.97
C LEU A 294 -13.62 -11.05 -1.83
N GLY A 295 -13.34 -10.59 -0.61
CA GLY A 295 -13.21 -11.41 0.58
C GLY A 295 -11.84 -12.06 0.75
N TYR A 296 -10.76 -11.48 0.21
CA TYR A 296 -9.40 -11.86 0.59
C TYR A 296 -8.96 -11.09 1.85
N THR A 297 -8.15 -11.71 2.70
CA THR A 297 -7.61 -11.04 3.91
C THR A 297 -6.70 -9.89 3.51
N ILE A 298 -6.57 -8.86 4.34
CA ILE A 298 -5.69 -7.71 4.02
C ILE A 298 -4.24 -8.16 3.82
N SER A 299 -3.75 -9.09 4.65
CA SER A 299 -2.43 -9.69 4.51
C SER A 299 -2.24 -10.35 3.15
N ALA A 300 -3.20 -11.16 2.69
CA ALA A 300 -3.16 -11.77 1.36
C ALA A 300 -3.19 -10.70 0.24
N CYS A 301 -4.02 -9.68 0.39
CA CYS A 301 -4.11 -8.57 -0.58
C CYS A 301 -2.78 -7.82 -0.70
N TYR A 302 -2.13 -7.51 0.43
CA TYR A 302 -0.82 -6.87 0.47
C TYR A 302 0.26 -7.74 -0.17
N ASN A 303 0.30 -9.04 0.16
CA ASN A 303 1.26 -9.99 -0.42
C ASN A 303 1.09 -10.11 -1.95
N ILE A 304 -0.15 -10.17 -2.43
CA ILE A 304 -0.46 -10.15 -3.87
C ILE A 304 0.02 -8.84 -4.50
N TYR A 305 -0.18 -7.70 -3.83
CA TYR A 305 0.31 -6.41 -4.30
C TYR A 305 1.83 -6.40 -4.46
N VAL A 306 2.59 -6.89 -3.48
CA VAL A 306 4.06 -7.03 -3.55
C VAL A 306 4.48 -7.88 -4.75
N LEU A 307 3.83 -9.03 -4.97
CA LEU A 307 4.09 -9.89 -6.12
C LEU A 307 3.83 -9.16 -7.45
N LEU A 308 2.71 -8.44 -7.56
CA LEU A 308 2.35 -7.67 -8.76
C LEU A 308 3.39 -6.58 -9.04
N ILE A 309 3.81 -5.82 -8.03
CA ILE A 309 4.82 -4.77 -8.21
C ILE A 309 6.20 -5.36 -8.55
N ASN A 310 6.57 -6.51 -8.00
CA ASN A 310 7.78 -7.22 -8.41
C ASN A 310 7.71 -7.65 -9.89
N LEU A 311 6.59 -8.19 -10.36
CA LEU A 311 6.38 -8.54 -11.77
C LEU A 311 6.43 -7.32 -12.70
N VAL A 312 5.80 -6.21 -12.29
CA VAL A 312 5.85 -4.94 -13.02
C VAL A 312 7.29 -4.44 -13.09
N THR A 313 8.02 -4.44 -11.97
CA THR A 313 9.42 -3.99 -11.91
C THR A 313 10.31 -4.84 -12.81
N ILE A 314 10.19 -6.16 -12.77
CA ILE A 314 10.96 -7.08 -13.64
C ILE A 314 10.67 -6.78 -15.12
N THR A 315 9.39 -6.63 -15.47
CA THR A 315 8.97 -6.36 -16.85
C THR A 315 9.50 -5.02 -17.36
N ILE A 316 9.34 -3.96 -16.56
CA ILE A 316 9.83 -2.62 -16.88
C ILE A 316 11.35 -2.60 -16.96
N SER A 317 12.05 -3.23 -16.00
CA SER A 317 13.52 -3.28 -15.97
C SER A 317 14.08 -4.03 -17.17
N MET A 318 13.52 -5.20 -17.50
CA MET A 318 13.93 -5.98 -18.67
C MET A 318 13.72 -5.20 -19.96
N PHE A 319 12.58 -4.51 -20.11
CA PHE A 319 12.33 -3.65 -21.26
C PHE A 319 13.33 -2.49 -21.34
N SER A 320 13.54 -1.81 -20.21
CA SER A 320 14.34 -0.58 -20.12
C SER A 320 15.83 -0.85 -20.33
N PHE A 321 16.38 -1.83 -19.63
CA PHE A 321 17.78 -2.20 -19.79
C PHE A 321 18.05 -2.85 -21.15
N LYS A 322 17.10 -3.57 -21.75
CA LYS A 322 17.24 -4.05 -23.13
C LYS A 322 17.23 -2.90 -24.13
N ALA A 323 16.44 -1.86 -23.89
CA ALA A 323 16.45 -0.67 -24.71
C ALA A 323 17.81 0.05 -24.64
N ILE A 324 18.38 0.20 -23.44
CA ILE A 324 19.68 0.88 -23.23
C ILE A 324 20.85 0.04 -23.77
N PHE A 325 20.99 -1.21 -23.34
CA PHE A 325 22.20 -2.03 -23.58
C PHE A 325 22.14 -2.91 -24.83
N LYS A 326 20.99 -2.94 -25.53
CA LYS A 326 20.74 -3.67 -26.78
C LYS A 326 20.84 -5.19 -26.72
N GLU A 327 21.39 -5.79 -25.66
CA GLU A 327 21.55 -7.24 -25.49
C GLU A 327 20.71 -7.80 -24.34
N ARG A 328 20.21 -9.03 -24.50
CA ARG A 328 19.30 -9.65 -23.51
C ARG A 328 20.03 -9.99 -22.20
N LYS A 329 21.30 -10.43 -22.28
CA LYS A 329 22.11 -10.79 -21.10
C LYS A 329 22.36 -9.59 -20.17
N TYR A 330 22.66 -8.41 -20.73
CA TYR A 330 22.85 -7.19 -19.93
C TYR A 330 21.53 -6.65 -19.38
N ALA A 331 20.42 -6.84 -20.11
CA ALA A 331 19.10 -6.54 -19.59
C ALA A 331 18.74 -7.40 -18.38
N LEU A 332 19.05 -8.71 -18.44
CA LEU A 332 18.90 -9.61 -17.30
C LEU A 332 19.80 -9.20 -16.14
N LEU A 333 21.08 -8.95 -16.39
CA LEU A 333 22.02 -8.53 -15.34
C LEU A 333 21.53 -7.27 -14.63
N GLY A 334 21.14 -6.24 -15.38
CA GLY A 334 20.59 -5.01 -14.80
C GLY A 334 19.32 -5.27 -13.99
N THR A 335 18.42 -6.12 -14.49
CA THR A 335 17.19 -6.47 -13.78
C THR A 335 17.48 -7.23 -12.48
N VAL A 336 18.40 -8.20 -12.49
CA VAL A 336 18.78 -8.96 -11.30
C VAL A 336 19.40 -8.04 -10.25
N LEU A 337 20.37 -7.21 -10.66
CA LEU A 337 21.03 -6.25 -9.77
C LEU A 337 20.05 -5.23 -9.18
N TYR A 338 19.10 -4.74 -9.98
CA TYR A 338 18.11 -3.77 -9.54
C TYR A 338 17.08 -4.37 -8.58
N MET A 339 16.56 -5.56 -8.90
CA MET A 339 15.55 -6.25 -8.09
C MET A 339 16.09 -6.69 -6.74
N LEU A 340 17.36 -7.11 -6.69
CA LEU A 340 18.06 -7.58 -5.49
C LEU A 340 18.92 -6.51 -4.83
N ALA A 341 18.82 -5.25 -5.24
CA ALA A 341 19.51 -4.16 -4.59
C ALA A 341 19.05 -4.05 -3.14
N ALA A 342 20.01 -3.88 -2.21
CA ALA A 342 19.74 -3.91 -0.78
C ALA A 342 18.67 -2.90 -0.37
N TYR A 343 18.76 -1.67 -0.87
CA TYR A 343 17.78 -0.64 -0.59
C TYR A 343 16.38 -0.95 -1.14
N ARG A 344 16.27 -1.60 -2.31
CA ARG A 344 14.97 -2.00 -2.86
C ARG A 344 14.33 -3.07 -1.97
N LEU A 345 15.08 -4.10 -1.59
CA LEU A 345 14.59 -5.15 -0.71
C LEU A 345 14.22 -4.60 0.69
N CYS A 346 15.00 -3.64 1.20
CA CYS A 346 14.67 -2.87 2.41
C CYS A 346 13.29 -2.22 2.29
N ASN A 347 13.04 -1.48 1.20
CA ASN A 347 11.77 -0.79 0.96
C ASN A 347 10.59 -1.77 0.85
N VAL A 348 10.78 -2.93 0.22
CA VAL A 348 9.70 -3.91 0.05
C VAL A 348 9.38 -4.66 1.34
N TYR A 349 10.39 -5.11 2.08
CA TYR A 349 10.20 -6.09 3.16
C TYR A 349 10.44 -5.55 4.57
N VAL A 350 11.45 -4.68 4.77
CA VAL A 350 11.76 -4.14 6.11
C VAL A 350 10.86 -2.94 6.41
N ARG A 351 10.85 -1.96 5.51
CA ARG A 351 10.10 -0.71 5.67
C ARG A 351 8.63 -0.83 5.27
N SER A 352 8.32 -1.75 4.34
CA SER A 352 7.01 -1.80 3.70
C SER A 352 6.60 -0.46 3.06
N ALA A 353 7.56 0.28 2.49
CA ALA A 353 7.37 1.61 1.91
C ALA A 353 6.66 1.54 0.56
N VAL A 354 5.34 1.28 0.58
CA VAL A 354 4.52 0.93 -0.60
C VAL A 354 4.64 1.94 -1.73
N GLY A 355 4.53 3.22 -1.41
CA GLY A 355 4.68 4.27 -2.42
C GLY A 355 6.06 4.24 -3.07
N GLU A 356 7.11 4.13 -2.26
CA GLU A 356 8.50 4.26 -2.70
C GLU A 356 8.94 3.07 -3.57
N TYR A 357 8.71 1.83 -3.13
CA TYR A 357 9.10 0.67 -3.96
C TYR A 357 8.25 0.55 -5.23
N THR A 358 7.01 1.06 -5.21
CA THR A 358 6.17 1.17 -6.42
C THR A 358 6.74 2.20 -7.39
N ALA A 359 7.19 3.36 -6.89
CA ALA A 359 7.86 4.37 -7.71
C ALA A 359 9.16 3.84 -8.32
N MET A 360 9.94 3.07 -7.55
CA MET A 360 11.14 2.40 -8.04
C MET A 360 10.85 1.47 -9.24
N ALA A 361 9.66 0.86 -9.32
CA ALA A 361 9.28 0.04 -10.47
C ALA A 361 9.33 0.80 -11.81
N PHE A 362 9.07 2.12 -11.78
CA PHE A 362 8.97 2.97 -12.97
C PHE A 362 10.25 3.77 -13.30
N LEU A 363 11.21 3.88 -12.37
CA LEU A 363 12.48 4.58 -12.59
C LEU A 363 13.25 4.09 -13.83
N PRO A 364 13.40 2.76 -14.08
CA PRO A 364 14.08 2.29 -15.28
C PRO A 364 13.39 2.76 -16.58
N LEU A 365 12.05 2.84 -16.58
CA LEU A 365 11.27 3.23 -17.75
C LEU A 365 11.53 4.68 -18.16
N ILE A 366 11.60 5.57 -17.17
CA ILE A 366 11.91 6.99 -17.37
C ILE A 366 13.30 7.13 -17.98
N ILE A 367 14.30 6.47 -17.39
CA ILE A 367 15.68 6.57 -17.86
C ILE A 367 15.83 5.99 -19.27
N ALA A 368 15.18 4.87 -19.58
CA ALA A 368 15.16 4.33 -20.93
C ALA A 368 14.46 5.27 -21.92
N GLY A 369 13.35 5.91 -21.51
CA GLY A 369 12.68 6.94 -22.32
C GLY A 369 13.62 8.11 -22.65
N ILE A 370 14.27 8.68 -21.64
CA ILE A 370 15.24 9.78 -21.81
C ILE A 370 16.40 9.35 -22.70
N TYR A 371 17.01 8.19 -22.44
CA TYR A 371 18.13 7.69 -23.23
C TYR A 371 17.77 7.58 -24.72
N ARG A 372 16.62 6.99 -25.04
CA ARG A 372 16.15 6.85 -26.43
C ARG A 372 15.91 8.20 -27.11
N LEU A 373 15.23 9.12 -26.42
CA LEU A 373 14.90 10.45 -26.96
C LEU A 373 16.15 11.30 -27.22
N TYR A 374 17.17 11.19 -26.37
CA TYR A 374 18.38 12.01 -26.50
C TYR A 374 19.40 11.40 -27.46
N PHE A 375 19.49 10.08 -27.57
CA PHE A 375 20.63 9.43 -28.23
C PHE A 375 20.29 8.44 -29.35
N GLU A 376 19.09 7.85 -29.38
CA GLU A 376 18.77 6.84 -30.40
C GLU A 376 17.94 7.40 -31.56
N ILE A 377 17.02 8.31 -31.26
CA ILE A 377 15.98 8.70 -32.21
C ILE A 377 16.29 10.09 -32.72
N GLU A 378 16.73 10.24 -33.97
CA GLU A 378 17.14 11.54 -34.50
C GLU A 378 16.01 12.59 -34.43
N LYS A 379 14.79 12.21 -34.83
CA LYS A 379 13.58 13.04 -34.82
C LYS A 379 12.45 12.35 -34.05
N PRO A 380 12.39 12.52 -32.72
CA PRO A 380 11.36 11.89 -31.90
C PRO A 380 9.96 12.35 -32.28
N LYS A 381 9.01 11.42 -32.21
CA LYS A 381 7.58 11.72 -32.28
C LYS A 381 6.95 11.52 -30.91
N PHE A 382 5.74 12.03 -30.71
CA PHE A 382 4.98 11.86 -29.46
C PHE A 382 4.93 10.40 -28.97
N ARG A 383 4.83 9.41 -29.88
CA ARG A 383 4.81 7.97 -29.53
C ARG A 383 6.10 7.51 -28.84
N ASP A 384 7.23 8.11 -29.16
CA ASP A 384 8.52 7.75 -28.57
C ASP A 384 8.63 8.18 -27.10
N CYS A 385 7.75 9.09 -26.66
CA CYS A 385 7.65 9.53 -25.27
C CYS A 385 6.75 8.68 -24.39
N ILE A 386 6.04 7.68 -24.93
CA ILE A 386 5.16 6.82 -24.13
C ILE A 386 5.87 6.23 -22.90
N PRO A 387 7.12 5.71 -22.98
CA PRO A 387 7.83 5.25 -21.79
C PRO A 387 8.03 6.35 -20.73
N LEU A 388 8.36 7.57 -21.16
CA LEU A 388 8.52 8.71 -20.26
C LEU A 388 7.20 9.10 -19.60
N ILE A 389 6.12 9.19 -20.38
CA ILE A 389 4.78 9.55 -19.89
C ILE A 389 4.26 8.52 -18.89
N LEU A 390 4.35 7.22 -19.22
CA LEU A 390 3.93 6.14 -18.34
C LEU A 390 4.81 6.03 -17.10
N GLY A 391 6.12 6.22 -17.25
CA GLY A 391 7.07 6.19 -16.15
C GLY A 391 6.80 7.30 -15.13
N VAL A 392 6.66 8.54 -15.59
CA VAL A 392 6.39 9.69 -14.70
C VAL A 392 5.01 9.59 -14.08
N SER A 393 3.98 9.20 -14.85
CA SER A 393 2.62 9.01 -14.30
C SER A 393 2.60 7.91 -13.23
N GLY A 394 3.33 6.80 -13.46
CA GLY A 394 3.45 5.72 -12.47
C GLY A 394 4.08 6.17 -11.15
N ILE A 395 5.04 7.10 -11.18
CA ILE A 395 5.64 7.67 -9.96
C ILE A 395 4.69 8.68 -9.29
N ILE A 396 4.00 9.54 -10.05
CA ILE A 396 3.00 10.47 -9.50
C ILE A 396 1.92 9.70 -8.73
N GLU A 397 1.45 8.61 -9.32
CA GLU A 397 0.39 7.76 -8.77
C GLU A 397 0.84 6.80 -7.66
N SER A 398 2.10 6.89 -7.20
CA SER A 398 2.60 6.06 -6.11
C SER A 398 3.35 6.85 -5.03
N HIS A 399 4.24 7.76 -5.40
CA HIS A 399 5.09 8.51 -4.46
C HIS A 399 5.58 9.83 -5.05
N VAL A 400 4.85 10.91 -4.74
CA VAL A 400 5.10 12.27 -5.25
C VAL A 400 6.52 12.77 -4.94
N LEU A 401 7.07 12.41 -3.77
CA LEU A 401 8.44 12.81 -3.39
C LEU A 401 9.51 12.25 -4.34
N THR A 402 9.30 11.06 -4.93
CA THR A 402 10.24 10.54 -5.94
C THR A 402 10.20 11.36 -7.23
N VAL A 403 9.06 11.97 -7.57
CA VAL A 403 8.95 12.91 -8.71
C VAL A 403 9.81 14.14 -8.45
N GLU A 404 9.68 14.74 -7.28
CA GLU A 404 10.45 15.92 -6.87
C GLU A 404 11.96 15.64 -6.94
N MET A 405 12.42 14.57 -6.30
CA MET A 405 13.84 14.20 -6.29
C MET A 405 14.37 13.94 -7.70
N LEU A 406 13.63 13.21 -8.54
CA LEU A 406 14.05 12.86 -9.89
C LEU A 406 14.04 14.08 -10.83
N ALA A 407 13.13 15.03 -10.63
CA ALA A 407 12.99 16.23 -11.47
C ALA A 407 14.29 17.04 -11.50
N TRP A 408 15.00 17.17 -10.38
CA TRP A 408 16.30 17.85 -10.31
C TRP A 408 17.34 17.23 -11.24
N PHE A 409 17.44 15.90 -11.28
CA PHE A 409 18.38 15.19 -12.14
C PHE A 409 17.97 15.23 -13.62
N ILE A 410 16.68 15.13 -13.92
CA ILE A 410 16.17 15.29 -15.29
C ILE A 410 16.45 16.70 -15.81
N PHE A 411 16.22 17.73 -14.98
CA PHE A 411 16.49 19.11 -15.32
C PHE A 411 17.99 19.36 -15.55
N ALA A 412 18.85 18.90 -14.63
CA ALA A 412 20.30 18.98 -14.79
C ALA A 412 20.76 18.25 -16.07
N PHE A 413 20.20 17.08 -16.36
CA PHE A 413 20.48 16.33 -17.58
C PHE A 413 20.09 17.12 -18.84
N ALA A 414 18.89 17.72 -18.84
CA ALA A 414 18.41 18.54 -19.94
C ALA A 414 19.29 19.78 -20.19
N ILE A 415 19.88 20.36 -19.13
CA ILE A 415 20.86 21.45 -19.25
C ILE A 415 22.19 20.95 -19.83
N ILE A 416 22.73 19.85 -19.30
CA ILE A 416 24.00 19.26 -19.78
C ILE A 416 23.91 18.97 -21.30
N TYR A 417 22.76 18.50 -21.76
CA TYR A 417 22.50 18.19 -23.17
C TYR A 417 21.62 19.25 -23.88
N ILE A 418 21.71 20.52 -23.48
CA ILE A 418 20.80 21.60 -23.94
C ILE A 418 20.62 21.70 -25.46
N LYS A 419 21.70 21.50 -26.24
CA LYS A 419 21.63 21.52 -27.71
C LYS A 419 20.67 20.47 -28.26
N ARG A 420 20.62 19.29 -27.61
CA ARG A 420 19.69 18.23 -27.95
C ARG A 420 18.30 18.53 -27.39
N THR A 421 18.21 19.00 -26.15
CA THR A 421 16.96 19.38 -25.48
C THR A 421 16.14 20.37 -26.32
N ILE A 422 16.77 21.44 -26.82
CA ILE A 422 16.10 22.45 -27.66
C ILE A 422 15.52 21.81 -28.92
N LYS A 423 16.22 20.84 -29.53
CA LYS A 423 15.72 20.16 -30.75
C LYS A 423 14.49 19.30 -30.50
N ILE A 424 14.30 18.80 -29.28
CA ILE A 424 13.20 17.89 -28.93
C ILE A 424 12.17 18.54 -27.99
N ILE A 425 12.27 19.85 -27.74
CA ILE A 425 11.52 20.56 -26.70
C ILE A 425 10.00 20.45 -26.87
N LEU A 426 9.50 20.50 -28.11
CA LEU A 426 8.07 20.39 -28.40
C LEU A 426 7.51 19.06 -27.91
N VAL A 427 8.21 17.97 -28.21
CA VAL A 427 7.82 16.61 -27.83
C VAL A 427 7.95 16.42 -26.31
N LEU A 428 8.91 17.08 -25.65
CA LEU A 428 9.00 17.11 -24.18
C LEU A 428 7.82 17.87 -23.56
N ILE A 429 7.42 19.01 -24.11
CA ILE A 429 6.26 19.79 -23.67
C ILE A 429 4.97 18.98 -23.84
N GLU A 430 4.77 18.33 -24.99
CA GLU A 430 3.63 17.43 -25.22
C GLU A 430 3.59 16.30 -24.19
N SER A 431 4.76 15.78 -23.80
CA SER A 431 4.86 14.73 -22.77
C SER A 431 4.45 15.26 -21.40
N ILE A 432 4.92 16.45 -21.01
CA ILE A 432 4.55 17.10 -19.75
C ILE A 432 3.04 17.36 -19.72
N ILE A 433 2.47 17.93 -20.78
CA ILE A 433 1.03 18.17 -20.87
C ILE A 433 0.25 16.86 -20.74
N SER A 434 0.70 15.80 -21.41
CA SER A 434 0.05 14.48 -21.34
C SER A 434 0.10 13.89 -19.93
N VAL A 435 1.23 13.99 -19.24
CA VAL A 435 1.36 13.58 -17.84
C VAL A 435 0.40 14.40 -16.96
N LEU A 436 0.36 15.72 -17.10
CA LEU A 436 -0.54 16.56 -16.31
C LEU A 436 -2.01 16.16 -16.54
N LEU A 437 -2.44 16.05 -17.80
CA LEU A 437 -3.82 15.69 -18.15
C LEU A 437 -4.21 14.29 -17.64
N LEU A 438 -3.32 13.30 -17.77
CA LEU A 438 -3.57 11.94 -17.30
C LEU A 438 -3.72 11.86 -15.77
N ASN A 439 -2.97 12.68 -15.03
CA ASN A 439 -2.94 12.63 -13.56
C ASN A 439 -3.71 13.80 -12.91
N CYS A 440 -4.43 14.63 -13.67
CA CYS A 440 -5.25 15.74 -13.13
C CYS A 440 -6.24 15.26 -12.06
N PHE A 441 -6.80 14.05 -12.20
CA PHE A 441 -7.73 13.48 -11.23
C PHE A 441 -7.13 13.35 -9.82
N PHE A 442 -5.82 13.17 -9.70
CA PHE A 442 -5.10 13.14 -8.43
C PHE A 442 -4.48 14.50 -8.09
N ILE A 443 -3.77 15.12 -9.05
CA ILE A 443 -3.03 16.37 -8.84
C ILE A 443 -3.96 17.50 -8.37
N VAL A 444 -5.16 17.63 -8.95
CA VAL A 444 -6.08 18.74 -8.61
C VAL A 444 -6.62 18.61 -7.18
N PRO A 445 -7.22 17.47 -6.75
CA PRO A 445 -7.60 17.29 -5.35
C PRO A 445 -6.42 17.39 -4.39
N PHE A 446 -5.27 16.79 -4.72
CA PHE A 446 -4.06 16.88 -3.90
C PHE A 446 -3.67 18.33 -3.63
N LEU A 447 -3.48 19.15 -4.66
CA LEU A 447 -3.07 20.55 -4.51
C LEU A 447 -4.13 21.42 -3.83
N ASP A 448 -5.40 21.07 -3.97
CA ASP A 448 -6.50 21.79 -3.33
C ASP A 448 -6.56 21.49 -1.83
N THR A 449 -6.39 20.23 -1.44
CA THR A 449 -6.35 19.80 -0.04
C THR A 449 -5.03 20.18 0.64
N PHE A 450 -3.91 20.15 -0.07
CA PHE A 450 -2.60 20.52 0.50
C PHE A 450 -2.52 22.00 0.91
N LYS A 451 -3.37 22.86 0.36
CA LYS A 451 -3.47 24.28 0.76
C LYS A 451 -4.18 24.49 2.10
N GLN A 452 -4.81 23.46 2.64
CA GLN A 452 -5.50 23.54 3.93
C GLN A 452 -4.49 23.64 5.08
N GLY A 453 -4.95 24.15 6.21
CA GLY A 453 -4.15 24.18 7.44
C GLY A 453 -4.02 22.78 8.03
N LEU A 454 -3.11 21.97 7.48
CA LEU A 454 -2.80 20.61 7.94
C LEU A 454 -1.53 20.62 8.80
N SER A 455 -1.39 19.67 9.74
CA SER A 455 -0.22 19.56 10.63
C SER A 455 1.10 19.45 9.86
N VAL A 456 1.11 18.72 8.72
CA VAL A 456 2.27 18.63 7.82
C VAL A 456 2.78 20.00 7.31
N ASN A 457 1.91 21.01 7.26
CA ASN A 457 2.25 22.37 6.84
C ASN A 457 2.62 23.29 8.02
N ALA A 458 2.21 22.94 9.24
CA ALA A 458 2.35 23.76 10.44
C ALA A 458 3.62 23.42 11.22
N ASP A 459 3.99 22.14 11.27
CA ASP A 459 5.19 21.68 11.94
C ASP A 459 6.40 21.87 11.02
N ASN A 460 7.48 22.45 11.54
CA ASN A 460 8.78 22.46 10.84
C ASN A 460 9.33 21.02 10.81
N ILE A 461 8.78 20.16 9.93
CA ILE A 461 9.23 18.78 9.68
C ILE A 461 10.70 18.75 9.25
N SER A 462 11.27 19.89 8.87
CA SER A 462 12.69 20.08 8.58
C SER A 462 13.64 19.87 9.78
N ALA A 463 13.14 19.71 11.01
CA ALA A 463 13.97 19.68 12.22
C ALA A 463 15.02 18.55 12.25
N ASN A 464 14.82 17.42 11.55
CA ASN A 464 15.68 16.24 11.65
C ASN A 464 16.19 15.65 10.30
N LEU A 465 16.18 16.41 9.21
CA LEU A 465 16.71 15.93 7.90
C LEU A 465 18.15 15.39 8.01
N GLN A 466 18.99 16.03 8.82
CA GLN A 466 20.39 15.63 9.01
C GLN A 466 20.52 14.27 9.72
N SER A 467 19.67 13.99 10.72
CA SER A 467 19.75 12.75 11.49
C SER A 467 19.24 11.55 10.67
N SER A 468 18.38 11.81 9.68
CA SER A 468 17.99 10.82 8.67
C SER A 468 19.10 10.46 7.66
N GLY A 469 20.32 10.94 7.85
CA GLY A 469 21.41 10.73 6.90
C GLY A 469 22.22 9.45 7.17
N ILE A 470 22.55 8.73 6.10
CA ILE A 470 23.31 7.47 6.18
C ILE A 470 24.78 7.75 6.51
N SER A 471 25.37 6.95 7.41
CA SER A 471 26.82 6.98 7.67
C SER A 471 27.63 6.29 6.55
N ILE A 472 28.88 6.71 6.32
CA ILE A 472 29.71 6.13 5.23
C ILE A 472 29.92 4.62 5.42
N GLY A 473 30.16 4.18 6.67
CA GLY A 473 30.36 2.76 6.97
C GLY A 473 29.14 1.90 6.64
N GLN A 474 27.94 2.42 6.89
CA GLN A 474 26.69 1.74 6.55
C GLN A 474 26.43 1.74 5.03
N LEU A 475 26.68 2.87 4.35
CA LEU A 475 26.46 3.03 2.93
C LEU A 475 27.19 1.96 2.09
N PHE A 476 28.42 1.61 2.51
CA PHE A 476 29.27 0.62 1.85
C PHE A 476 29.26 -0.77 2.51
N ASN A 477 28.34 -1.02 3.44
CA ASN A 477 28.17 -2.35 4.01
C ASN A 477 27.87 -3.38 2.90
N LEU A 478 28.57 -4.51 2.91
CA LEU A 478 28.45 -5.49 1.83
C LEU A 478 27.25 -6.42 2.03
N PHE A 479 26.84 -6.61 3.29
CA PHE A 479 25.76 -7.50 3.69
C PHE A 479 24.58 -6.70 4.23
N MET A 480 23.39 -7.28 4.08
CA MET A 480 22.13 -6.69 4.52
C MET A 480 21.77 -7.19 5.91
N THR A 481 21.29 -6.29 6.77
CA THR A 481 20.48 -6.65 7.93
C THR A 481 19.08 -7.04 7.45
N ASP A 482 18.43 -7.96 8.18
CA ASP A 482 17.09 -8.46 7.89
C ASP A 482 15.98 -7.62 8.53
N SER A 483 16.35 -6.62 9.32
CA SER A 483 15.46 -5.83 10.16
C SER A 483 16.12 -4.53 10.59
N GLY A 484 15.32 -3.65 11.20
CA GLY A 484 15.79 -2.42 11.84
C GLY A 484 14.86 -1.24 11.64
N VAL A 485 15.13 -0.17 12.38
CA VAL A 485 14.45 1.12 12.29
C VAL A 485 15.44 2.21 11.92
N ASN A 486 14.98 3.45 11.73
CA ASN A 486 15.92 4.56 11.64
C ASN A 486 16.32 5.04 13.02
N ILE A 487 17.62 5.23 13.21
CA ILE A 487 18.26 5.62 14.46
C ILE A 487 19.13 6.85 14.18
N ASP A 488 18.94 7.89 14.98
CA ASP A 488 19.63 9.17 14.78
C ASP A 488 21.16 9.06 14.92
N TYR A 489 21.67 8.08 15.70
CA TYR A 489 23.09 7.90 15.98
C TYR A 489 23.50 6.42 16.02
N GLY A 490 24.42 6.05 15.12
CA GLY A 490 25.01 4.71 15.05
C GLY A 490 24.39 3.85 13.94
N THR A 491 24.68 2.55 13.97
CA THR A 491 24.23 1.59 12.93
C THR A 491 23.71 0.27 13.51
N ARG A 492 23.73 0.13 14.84
CA ARG A 492 23.26 -1.08 15.52
C ARG A 492 21.73 -1.08 15.53
N SER A 493 21.10 -2.13 14.99
CA SER A 493 19.64 -2.23 14.81
C SER A 493 19.04 -1.25 13.81
N GLU A 494 19.89 -0.62 12.99
CA GLU A 494 19.47 0.25 11.91
C GLU A 494 19.00 -0.58 10.70
N MET A 495 17.99 -0.09 9.99
CA MET A 495 17.52 -0.73 8.75
C MET A 495 18.63 -0.81 7.67
N PRO A 496 18.56 -1.73 6.68
CA PRO A 496 19.62 -1.94 5.71
C PRO A 496 19.73 -0.82 4.65
N LEU A 497 20.18 0.37 5.06
CA LEU A 497 20.47 1.53 4.20
C LEU A 497 21.86 1.40 3.56
N THR A 498 22.00 0.44 2.66
CA THR A 498 23.28 0.12 2.03
C THR A 498 23.15 -0.14 0.53
N LEU A 499 24.28 -0.05 -0.18
CA LEU A 499 24.38 -0.46 -1.58
C LEU A 499 24.40 -1.98 -1.76
N GLY A 500 24.94 -2.70 -0.77
CA GLY A 500 25.19 -4.13 -0.86
C GLY A 500 26.34 -4.46 -1.82
N PHE A 501 26.86 -5.67 -1.68
CA PHE A 501 28.11 -6.10 -2.33
C PHE A 501 28.10 -5.87 -3.85
N SER A 502 27.06 -6.29 -4.56
CA SER A 502 27.06 -6.29 -6.02
C SER A 502 27.13 -4.89 -6.62
N LEU A 503 26.50 -3.89 -6.01
CA LEU A 503 26.55 -2.50 -6.49
C LEU A 503 27.87 -1.82 -6.10
N VAL A 504 28.44 -2.12 -4.92
CA VAL A 504 29.78 -1.66 -4.54
C VAL A 504 30.83 -2.19 -5.54
N LEU A 505 30.78 -3.49 -5.87
CA LEU A 505 31.66 -4.07 -6.87
C LEU A 505 31.43 -3.46 -8.25
N GLY A 506 30.18 -3.13 -8.59
CA GLY A 506 29.84 -2.41 -9.82
C GLY A 506 30.51 -1.04 -9.95
N LEU A 507 30.59 -0.25 -8.87
CA LEU A 507 31.34 1.01 -8.82
C LEU A 507 32.84 0.77 -9.01
N LEU A 508 33.40 -0.25 -8.37
CA LEU A 508 34.82 -0.62 -8.54
C LEU A 508 35.13 -1.04 -9.98
N LEU A 509 34.23 -1.79 -10.63
CA LEU A 509 34.37 -2.15 -12.05
C LEU A 509 34.36 -0.91 -12.94
N PHE A 510 33.52 0.08 -12.63
CA PHE A 510 33.54 1.34 -13.38
C PHE A 510 34.82 2.14 -13.19
N ALA A 511 35.40 2.14 -11.97
CA ALA A 511 36.71 2.75 -11.72
C ALA A 511 37.81 2.07 -12.56
N VAL A 512 37.79 0.73 -12.65
CA VAL A 512 38.69 -0.03 -13.54
C VAL A 512 38.50 0.40 -15.00
N VAL A 513 37.26 0.45 -15.49
CA VAL A 513 36.95 0.92 -16.85
C VAL A 513 37.50 2.32 -17.10
N CYS A 514 37.38 3.24 -16.12
CA CYS A 514 37.97 4.58 -16.22
C CYS A 514 39.50 4.57 -16.37
N CYS A 515 40.20 3.69 -15.65
CA CYS A 515 41.67 3.56 -15.75
C CYS A 515 42.13 3.09 -17.12
N TYR A 516 41.39 2.17 -17.75
CA TYR A 516 41.70 1.68 -19.09
C TYR A 516 41.19 2.58 -20.22
N LYS A 517 40.27 3.50 -19.94
CA LYS A 517 39.58 4.30 -20.97
C LYS A 517 40.54 5.04 -21.91
N ASN A 518 41.65 5.55 -21.39
CA ASN A 518 42.62 6.33 -22.19
C ASN A 518 43.43 5.47 -23.17
N THR A 519 43.35 4.14 -23.08
CA THR A 519 44.01 3.23 -24.03
C THR A 519 43.14 2.89 -25.25
N TRP A 520 41.91 3.40 -25.31
CA TRP A 520 40.95 3.05 -26.36
C TRP A 520 40.79 4.15 -27.40
N ASP A 521 40.88 3.78 -28.67
CA ASP A 521 40.26 4.55 -29.74
C ASP A 521 38.75 4.29 -29.74
N MET A 522 38.00 5.38 -29.54
CA MET A 522 36.53 5.37 -29.49
C MET A 522 35.94 6.05 -30.71
N SER A 523 34.92 5.41 -31.30
CA SER A 523 34.09 6.02 -32.33
C SER A 523 33.32 7.23 -31.78
N VAL A 524 32.72 8.04 -32.66
CA VAL A 524 31.88 9.19 -32.25
C VAL A 524 30.71 8.74 -31.36
N GLU A 525 30.06 7.63 -31.73
CA GLU A 525 28.96 7.04 -30.97
C GLU A 525 29.42 6.55 -29.59
N GLU A 526 30.59 5.90 -29.52
CA GLU A 526 31.16 5.45 -28.25
C GLU A 526 31.56 6.60 -27.34
N LYS A 527 32.07 7.71 -27.89
CA LYS A 527 32.33 8.95 -27.12
C LYS A 527 31.05 9.54 -26.53
N GLN A 528 29.95 9.48 -27.30
CA GLN A 528 28.64 9.94 -26.84
C GLN A 528 28.10 9.05 -25.71
N HIS A 529 28.11 7.72 -25.90
CA HIS A 529 27.73 6.76 -24.85
C HIS A 529 28.58 6.90 -23.59
N TRP A 530 29.90 7.08 -23.73
CA TRP A 530 30.79 7.35 -22.61
C TRP A 530 30.40 8.62 -21.86
N SER A 531 30.09 9.71 -22.58
CA SER A 531 29.67 10.97 -21.96
C SER A 531 28.40 10.78 -21.11
N VAL A 532 27.43 10.03 -21.62
CA VAL A 532 26.18 9.73 -20.92
C VAL A 532 26.45 8.94 -19.65
N ILE A 533 27.19 7.84 -19.74
CA ILE A 533 27.47 7.00 -18.57
C ILE A 533 28.30 7.75 -17.53
N ARG A 534 29.23 8.61 -17.95
CA ARG A 534 29.93 9.51 -17.03
C ARG A 534 28.96 10.45 -16.32
N THR A 535 27.99 11.05 -17.01
CA THR A 535 26.94 11.86 -16.38
C THR A 535 26.12 11.04 -15.38
N VAL A 536 25.72 9.82 -15.74
CA VAL A 536 24.97 8.91 -14.85
C VAL A 536 25.80 8.54 -13.62
N CYS A 537 27.10 8.30 -13.77
CA CYS A 537 28.00 8.05 -12.63
C CYS A 537 28.16 9.28 -11.73
N ILE A 538 28.23 10.49 -12.29
CA ILE A 538 28.23 11.73 -11.49
C ILE A 538 26.93 11.83 -10.71
N PHE A 539 25.79 11.56 -11.34
CA PHE A 539 24.50 11.55 -10.65
C PHE A 539 24.43 10.48 -9.57
N ALA A 540 24.97 9.28 -9.81
CA ALA A 540 25.10 8.25 -8.78
C ALA A 540 25.87 8.77 -7.56
N VAL A 541 27.07 9.31 -7.75
CA VAL A 541 27.90 9.85 -6.66
C VAL A 541 27.20 11.00 -5.94
N LEU A 542 26.53 11.90 -6.66
CA LEU A 542 25.76 12.98 -6.06
C LEU A 542 24.59 12.46 -5.23
N THR A 543 23.83 11.49 -5.73
CA THR A 543 22.72 10.87 -4.96
C THR A 543 23.23 10.12 -3.72
N LEU A 544 24.40 9.48 -3.78
CA LEU A 544 25.03 8.87 -2.60
C LEU A 544 25.39 9.94 -1.56
N TRP A 545 26.01 11.03 -1.99
CA TRP A 545 26.36 12.12 -1.09
C TRP A 545 25.12 12.77 -0.45
N LEU A 546 24.09 13.06 -1.26
CA LEU A 546 22.81 13.58 -0.79
C LEU A 546 22.12 12.62 0.21
N SER A 547 22.31 11.30 0.07
CA SER A 547 21.73 10.33 1.00
C SER A 547 22.42 10.27 2.37
N THR A 548 23.53 10.99 2.55
CA THR A 548 24.36 10.89 3.76
C THR A 548 24.11 12.01 4.76
N SER A 549 24.47 11.74 6.02
CA SER A 549 24.52 12.75 7.09
C SER A 549 25.74 13.69 6.99
N TYR A 550 26.50 13.64 5.89
CA TYR A 550 27.62 14.56 5.64
C TYR A 550 27.25 15.68 4.65
N PHE A 551 26.15 15.53 3.91
CA PHE A 551 25.61 16.65 3.15
C PHE A 551 24.97 17.66 4.12
N PRO A 552 25.18 18.97 3.95
CA PRO A 552 24.79 19.99 4.93
C PRO A 552 23.28 20.31 4.87
N TRP A 553 22.44 19.30 5.11
CA TRP A 553 20.98 19.41 5.12
C TRP A 553 20.49 20.44 6.14
N LYS A 554 21.10 20.44 7.33
CA LYS A 554 20.78 21.41 8.40
C LYS A 554 20.96 22.86 7.94
N ASP A 555 22.09 23.17 7.30
CA ASP A 555 22.40 24.54 6.85
C ASP A 555 21.50 25.00 5.71
N LEU A 556 21.00 24.07 4.89
CA LEU A 556 20.08 24.36 3.80
C LEU A 556 18.65 24.56 4.31
N ALA A 557 18.21 23.75 5.28
CA ALA A 557 16.88 23.86 5.88
C ALA A 557 16.64 25.20 6.59
N TYR A 558 17.68 25.80 7.20
CA TYR A 558 17.56 27.13 7.83
C TYR A 558 17.39 28.28 6.82
N LYS A 559 17.78 28.07 5.57
CA LYS A 559 17.70 29.11 4.54
C LYS A 559 16.30 29.08 3.93
N GLN A 560 15.44 30.00 4.35
CA GLN A 560 14.04 30.17 3.90
C GLN A 560 13.91 30.65 2.43
N ASN A 561 14.60 30.01 1.50
CA ASN A 561 14.47 30.24 0.06
C ASN A 561 13.52 29.20 -0.54
N SER A 562 12.57 29.62 -1.38
CA SER A 562 11.60 28.74 -2.03
C SER A 562 12.22 27.54 -2.76
N LEU A 563 13.40 27.70 -3.39
CA LEU A 563 14.11 26.59 -4.03
C LEU A 563 14.70 25.60 -3.03
N LEU A 564 15.15 26.09 -1.87
CA LEU A 564 15.71 25.26 -0.82
C LEU A 564 14.62 24.51 -0.07
N ILE A 565 13.45 25.13 0.13
CA ILE A 565 12.26 24.48 0.70
C ILE A 565 11.90 23.23 -0.13
N LEU A 566 11.87 23.36 -1.46
CA LEU A 566 11.64 22.25 -2.39
C LEU A 566 12.76 21.21 -2.43
N LEU A 567 13.96 21.52 -1.97
CA LEU A 567 15.05 20.54 -1.87
C LEU A 567 14.97 19.78 -0.52
N THR A 568 14.45 20.44 0.51
CA THR A 568 14.35 19.94 1.87
C THR A 568 13.01 19.24 2.18
N SER A 569 12.05 19.21 1.26
CA SER A 569 10.76 18.52 1.40
C SER A 569 10.84 17.00 1.31
N VAL A 570 12.03 16.43 1.03
CA VAL A 570 12.28 14.98 0.91
C VAL A 570 11.94 14.17 2.17
N GLN A 571 11.76 14.84 3.32
CA GLN A 571 11.45 14.29 4.67
C GLN A 571 12.53 13.38 5.25
N PHE A 572 13.08 12.43 4.46
CA PHE A 572 14.19 11.57 4.83
C PHE A 572 15.24 11.50 3.72
N VAL A 573 16.49 11.84 4.03
CA VAL A 573 17.52 12.04 3.00
C VAL A 573 18.05 10.71 2.46
N TRP A 574 17.96 9.61 3.21
CA TRP A 574 18.28 8.27 2.71
C TRP A 574 17.48 7.86 1.46
N ARG A 575 16.32 8.49 1.20
CA ARG A 575 15.49 8.22 0.00
C ARG A 575 16.26 8.41 -1.31
N TYR A 576 17.29 9.27 -1.34
CA TYR A 576 18.17 9.42 -2.51
C TYR A 576 18.88 8.11 -2.92
N LEU A 577 18.95 7.12 -2.02
CA LEU A 577 19.49 5.79 -2.31
C LEU A 577 18.64 5.03 -3.37
N ALA A 578 17.35 5.35 -3.53
CA ALA A 578 16.52 4.83 -4.64
C ALA A 578 17.07 5.23 -6.01
N LEU A 579 17.45 6.51 -6.16
CA LEU A 579 18.04 7.04 -7.39
C LEU A 579 19.47 6.54 -7.58
N ALA A 580 20.26 6.48 -6.51
CA ALA A 580 21.61 5.92 -6.54
C ALA A 580 21.57 4.47 -7.04
N THR A 581 20.63 3.65 -6.56
CA THR A 581 20.46 2.25 -6.93
C THR A 581 20.32 2.07 -8.46
N ILE A 582 19.45 2.85 -9.10
CA ILE A 582 19.25 2.73 -10.55
C ILE A 582 20.43 3.28 -11.35
N PHE A 583 21.02 4.40 -10.94
CA PHE A 583 22.18 4.97 -11.62
C PHE A 583 23.41 4.04 -11.54
N ILE A 584 23.69 3.49 -10.36
CA ILE A 584 24.80 2.53 -10.16
C ILE A 584 24.54 1.25 -10.93
N THR A 585 23.30 0.75 -10.99
CA THR A 585 22.95 -0.42 -11.80
C THR A 585 23.31 -0.19 -13.27
N ILE A 586 22.95 0.97 -13.84
CA ILE A 586 23.27 1.31 -15.24
C ILE A 586 24.78 1.38 -15.46
N VAL A 587 25.50 2.06 -14.56
CA VAL A 587 26.97 2.17 -14.59
C VAL A 587 27.64 0.80 -14.51
N THR A 588 27.12 -0.09 -13.66
CA THR A 588 27.62 -1.45 -13.47
C THR A 588 27.46 -2.27 -14.74
N VAL A 589 26.25 -2.30 -15.32
CA VAL A 589 25.98 -3.08 -16.52
C VAL A 589 26.79 -2.56 -17.71
N TYR A 590 26.91 -1.24 -17.85
CA TYR A 590 27.79 -0.65 -18.86
C TYR A 590 29.25 -1.08 -18.68
N SER A 591 29.74 -1.09 -17.44
CA SER A 591 31.12 -1.50 -17.14
C SER A 591 31.37 -2.93 -17.57
N VAL A 592 30.44 -3.84 -17.25
CA VAL A 592 30.53 -5.25 -17.66
C VAL A 592 30.49 -5.39 -19.18
N GLN A 593 29.60 -4.66 -19.86
CA GLN A 593 29.52 -4.66 -21.32
C GLN A 593 30.81 -4.17 -21.98
N ILE A 594 31.41 -3.09 -21.47
CA ILE A 594 32.65 -2.55 -22.02
C ILE A 594 33.84 -3.47 -21.74
N ILE A 595 33.94 -4.04 -20.53
CA ILE A 595 34.97 -5.03 -20.19
C ILE A 595 34.92 -6.21 -21.18
N GLU A 596 33.72 -6.69 -21.50
CA GLU A 596 33.55 -7.76 -22.48
C GLU A 596 33.94 -7.32 -23.88
N LYS A 597 33.38 -6.21 -24.36
CA LYS A 597 33.60 -5.70 -25.72
C LYS A 597 35.07 -5.36 -26.00
N ARG A 598 35.80 -4.88 -24.99
CA ARG A 598 37.21 -4.49 -25.10
C ARG A 598 38.18 -5.57 -24.61
N GLU A 599 37.66 -6.75 -24.25
CA GLU A 599 38.45 -7.90 -23.76
C GLU A 599 39.46 -7.53 -22.65
N ILE A 600 39.05 -6.65 -21.72
CA ILE A 600 39.92 -6.17 -20.65
C ILE A 600 40.29 -7.36 -19.77
N ARG A 601 41.57 -7.77 -19.80
CA ARG A 601 42.06 -8.91 -19.03
C ARG A 601 42.05 -8.60 -17.54
N LEU A 602 41.04 -9.11 -16.84
CA LEU A 602 40.99 -9.16 -15.40
C LEU A 602 41.28 -10.60 -14.96
N PHE A 603 42.36 -10.78 -14.20
CA PHE A 603 42.73 -12.07 -13.59
C PHE A 603 42.88 -13.27 -14.56
N SER A 604 43.29 -13.04 -15.82
CA SER A 604 43.60 -14.10 -16.82
C SER A 604 42.42 -15.00 -17.26
N LEU A 605 41.16 -14.60 -17.03
CA LEU A 605 39.96 -15.40 -17.32
C LEU A 605 39.25 -14.95 -18.61
N ASN A 606 39.23 -15.73 -19.70
CA ASN A 606 38.43 -15.39 -20.91
C ASN A 606 37.24 -16.34 -21.15
N PRO A 607 36.04 -15.84 -21.56
CA PRO A 607 35.64 -14.43 -21.67
C PRO A 607 35.23 -13.82 -20.31
N VAL A 608 35.81 -12.66 -19.98
CA VAL A 608 35.71 -11.99 -18.66
C VAL A 608 34.27 -11.54 -18.34
N GLY A 609 33.56 -10.92 -19.29
CA GLY A 609 32.27 -10.25 -19.04
C GLY A 609 31.12 -11.17 -18.62
N ASN A 610 30.97 -12.33 -19.28
CA ASN A 610 29.96 -13.33 -18.89
C ASN A 610 30.24 -13.89 -17.49
N ARG A 611 31.52 -14.13 -17.16
CA ARG A 611 31.92 -14.61 -15.83
C ARG A 611 31.63 -13.55 -14.76
N ILE A 612 31.97 -12.28 -15.02
CA ILE A 612 31.62 -11.17 -14.12
C ILE A 612 30.09 -11.07 -13.93
N SER A 613 29.32 -11.16 -15.01
CA SER A 613 27.85 -11.14 -14.94
C SER A 613 27.30 -12.25 -14.04
N VAL A 614 27.82 -13.47 -14.21
CA VAL A 614 27.43 -14.63 -13.39
C VAL A 614 27.84 -14.43 -11.93
N VAL A 615 29.05 -13.94 -11.65
CA VAL A 615 29.51 -13.68 -10.28
C VAL A 615 28.65 -12.60 -9.61
N LEU A 616 28.41 -11.47 -10.28
CA LEU A 616 27.56 -10.39 -9.75
C LEU A 616 26.12 -10.84 -9.48
N GLY A 617 25.55 -11.61 -10.40
CA GLY A 617 24.22 -12.20 -10.24
C GLY A 617 24.16 -13.22 -9.10
N ALA A 618 25.15 -14.11 -9.01
CA ALA A 618 25.24 -15.09 -7.93
C ALA A 618 25.42 -14.43 -6.56
N LEU A 619 26.29 -13.43 -6.44
CA LEU A 619 26.46 -12.66 -5.20
C LEU A 619 25.15 -11.97 -4.80
N ALA A 620 24.44 -11.35 -5.75
CA ALA A 620 23.16 -10.72 -5.47
C ALA A 620 22.13 -11.74 -4.93
N ILE A 621 22.05 -12.92 -5.56
CA ILE A 621 21.14 -14.00 -5.14
C ILE A 621 21.53 -14.54 -3.75
N ILE A 622 22.82 -14.76 -3.48
CA ILE A 622 23.30 -15.28 -2.18
C ILE A 622 22.99 -14.28 -1.07
N ILE A 623 23.27 -12.99 -1.28
CA ILE A 623 23.02 -11.95 -0.28
C ILE A 623 21.52 -11.77 -0.03
N ALA A 624 20.71 -11.75 -1.09
CA ALA A 624 19.26 -11.72 -0.96
C ALA A 624 18.71 -12.97 -0.27
N GLY A 625 19.25 -14.16 -0.55
CA GLY A 625 18.87 -15.40 0.11
C GLY A 625 19.22 -15.41 1.60
N HIS A 626 20.38 -14.86 1.97
CA HIS A 626 20.76 -14.65 3.38
C HIS A 626 19.78 -13.70 4.07
N PHE A 627 19.49 -12.56 3.43
CA PHE A 627 18.49 -11.59 3.91
C PHE A 627 17.11 -12.24 4.09
N PHE A 628 16.61 -12.99 3.09
CA PHE A 628 15.32 -13.68 3.18
C PHE A 628 15.30 -14.70 4.30
N THR A 629 16.39 -15.47 4.49
CA THR A 629 16.49 -16.44 5.59
C THR A 629 16.38 -15.74 6.95
N GLY A 630 17.13 -14.65 7.15
CA GLY A 630 17.04 -13.86 8.38
C GLY A 630 15.64 -13.28 8.60
N PHE A 631 15.08 -12.64 7.57
CA PHE A 631 13.75 -12.03 7.61
C PHE A 631 12.67 -13.05 7.97
N MET A 632 12.70 -14.22 7.33
CA MET A 632 11.71 -15.28 7.53
C MET A 632 11.86 -15.98 8.88
N ASN A 633 13.09 -16.11 9.40
CA ASN A 633 13.33 -16.70 10.73
C ASN A 633 12.90 -15.78 11.87
N ASN A 634 12.97 -14.47 11.67
CA ASN A 634 12.56 -13.48 12.67
C ASN A 634 11.11 -13.02 12.52
N ALA A 635 10.40 -13.48 11.48
CA ALA A 635 8.98 -13.26 11.36
C ALA A 635 8.22 -14.07 12.41
N VAL A 636 7.76 -13.41 13.47
CA VAL A 636 6.89 -14.01 14.49
C VAL A 636 5.41 -13.83 14.09
N GLY A 637 4.53 -14.69 14.58
CA GLY A 637 3.13 -14.83 14.14
C GLY A 637 2.23 -13.58 14.28
N GLU A 638 1.03 -13.68 13.68
CA GLU A 638 -0.01 -12.65 13.49
C GLU A 638 -0.17 -11.61 14.62
N LYS A 639 -0.04 -10.32 14.27
CA LYS A 639 -0.80 -9.23 14.90
C LYS A 639 -2.08 -9.06 14.08
N ASN A 640 -3.23 -9.32 14.69
CA ASN A 640 -4.50 -8.99 14.06
C ASN A 640 -4.64 -7.45 14.04
N LEU A 641 -4.80 -6.87 12.86
CA LEU A 641 -5.08 -5.45 12.73
C LEU A 641 -6.58 -5.24 12.95
N ASP A 642 -6.93 -4.29 13.81
CA ASP A 642 -8.30 -3.79 13.91
C ASP A 642 -8.53 -2.81 12.76
N ILE A 643 -9.10 -3.31 11.65
CA ILE A 643 -9.38 -2.50 10.46
C ILE A 643 -10.87 -2.36 10.18
N SER A 644 -11.69 -3.15 10.87
CA SER A 644 -13.14 -3.20 10.71
C SER A 644 -13.82 -2.17 11.61
N SER A 645 -13.26 -1.92 12.80
CA SER A 645 -13.84 -0.96 13.74
C SER A 645 -13.12 0.38 13.73
N ASN A 646 -11.79 0.44 13.71
CA ASN A 646 -11.03 1.70 13.76
C ASN A 646 -9.78 1.69 12.86
N ILE A 647 -9.76 2.53 11.82
CA ILE A 647 -8.59 2.63 10.95
C ILE A 647 -7.49 3.50 11.60
N TRP A 648 -6.31 2.90 11.80
CA TRP A 648 -5.10 3.60 12.24
C TRP A 648 -4.47 4.43 11.11
N THR A 649 -3.87 5.57 11.46
CA THR A 649 -3.22 6.49 10.51
C THR A 649 -1.96 7.13 11.07
N ASP A 650 -1.14 7.74 10.19
CA ASP A 650 0.13 8.41 10.53
C ASP A 650 -0.04 9.80 11.18
N ALA A 651 -1.27 10.30 11.33
CA ALA A 651 -1.63 11.61 11.89
C ALA A 651 -1.00 12.86 11.23
N LEU A 652 -0.13 12.72 10.23
CA LEU A 652 0.54 13.80 9.48
C LEU A 652 -0.43 14.83 8.87
N TYR A 653 -1.61 14.38 8.45
CA TYR A 653 -2.60 15.18 7.74
C TYR A 653 -3.82 15.50 8.61
N LEU A 654 -3.65 15.55 9.93
CA LEU A 654 -4.64 16.14 10.82
C LEU A 654 -4.76 17.66 10.56
N PRO A 655 -5.89 18.29 10.90
CA PRO A 655 -5.99 19.75 10.95
C PRO A 655 -4.92 20.32 11.88
N ALA A 656 -4.24 21.37 11.45
CA ALA A 656 -3.17 22.01 12.21
C ALA A 656 -3.69 22.50 13.58
N GLY A 657 -2.99 22.12 14.65
CA GLY A 657 -3.38 22.44 16.02
C GLY A 657 -4.37 21.46 16.66
N MET A 658 -4.75 20.39 15.95
CA MET A 658 -5.49 19.28 16.54
C MET A 658 -4.56 18.43 17.41
N ASP A 659 -4.92 18.27 18.69
CA ASP A 659 -4.24 17.35 19.60
C ASP A 659 -4.71 15.92 19.32
N SER A 660 -3.78 15.09 18.84
CA SER A 660 -4.03 13.69 18.50
C SER A 660 -4.19 12.79 19.73
N THR A 661 -3.77 13.24 20.91
CA THR A 661 -3.81 12.44 22.15
C THR A 661 -5.22 12.27 22.69
N ILE A 662 -6.15 13.16 22.34
CA ILE A 662 -7.54 13.16 22.81
C ILE A 662 -8.55 12.74 21.74
N LEU A 663 -8.10 12.07 20.67
CA LEU A 663 -8.98 11.54 19.61
C LEU A 663 -9.79 10.31 20.06
N TYR A 664 -9.54 9.82 21.27
CA TYR A 664 -10.40 8.85 21.92
C TYR A 664 -11.74 9.47 22.36
N ASP A 665 -11.80 10.79 22.60
CA ASP A 665 -13.01 11.45 23.07
C ASP A 665 -13.99 11.67 21.90
N THR A 666 -15.02 10.83 21.85
CA THR A 666 -16.06 10.83 20.83
C THR A 666 -17.30 11.62 21.26
N SER A 667 -17.27 12.29 22.42
CA SER A 667 -18.42 13.08 22.90
C SER A 667 -18.62 14.36 22.07
N VAL A 668 -19.89 14.74 21.89
CA VAL A 668 -20.27 16.02 21.29
C VAL A 668 -20.03 17.14 22.31
N LYS A 669 -19.23 18.14 21.96
CA LYS A 669 -19.01 19.32 22.82
C LYS A 669 -19.97 20.44 22.46
N ILE A 670 -20.51 21.10 23.46
CA ILE A 670 -21.54 22.13 23.30
C ILE A 670 -21.14 23.36 24.12
N ASP A 671 -21.18 24.53 23.49
CA ASP A 671 -20.87 25.82 24.11
C ASP A 671 -21.96 26.87 23.78
N PRO A 672 -22.69 27.42 24.78
CA PRO A 672 -22.62 27.12 26.21
C PRO A 672 -23.09 25.70 26.55
N GLN A 673 -22.56 25.11 27.62
CA GLN A 673 -22.96 23.77 28.07
C GLN A 673 -24.48 23.69 28.38
N ASN A 674 -25.10 22.53 28.15
CA ASN A 674 -26.52 22.26 28.40
C ASN A 674 -27.54 23.05 27.54
N SER A 675 -27.06 23.82 26.56
CA SER A 675 -27.90 24.58 25.60
C SER A 675 -28.77 23.68 24.72
N VAL A 676 -28.32 22.46 24.44
CA VAL A 676 -28.99 21.49 23.56
C VAL A 676 -28.63 20.06 24.00
N SER A 677 -29.51 19.10 23.72
CA SER A 677 -29.21 17.67 23.84
C SER A 677 -29.06 17.09 22.45
N ILE A 678 -27.88 16.55 22.15
CA ILE A 678 -27.54 15.99 20.85
C ILE A 678 -26.95 14.61 21.07
N MET A 679 -27.47 13.64 20.33
CA MET A 679 -26.96 12.26 20.36
C MET A 679 -26.80 11.75 18.94
N LEU A 680 -25.80 10.88 18.74
CA LEU A 680 -25.69 10.12 17.50
C LEU A 680 -26.93 9.24 17.38
N HIS A 681 -27.69 9.44 16.32
CA HIS A 681 -28.91 8.69 16.06
C HIS A 681 -28.60 7.45 15.23
N ASP A 682 -27.88 7.61 14.13
CA ASP A 682 -27.63 6.56 13.14
C ASP A 682 -26.45 6.94 12.24
N THR A 683 -26.01 5.98 11.44
CA THR A 683 -25.04 6.15 10.37
C THR A 683 -25.63 5.62 9.07
N ASP A 684 -25.69 6.46 8.03
CA ASP A 684 -26.34 6.08 6.77
C ASP A 684 -25.53 5.04 5.96
N ARG A 685 -26.10 4.58 4.84
CA ARG A 685 -25.43 3.59 3.95
C ARG A 685 -24.09 4.04 3.37
N LYS A 686 -23.80 5.35 3.39
CA LYS A 686 -22.54 5.95 2.94
C LYS A 686 -21.56 6.22 4.08
N ASN A 687 -21.88 5.73 5.28
CA ASN A 687 -21.16 5.99 6.52
C ASN A 687 -21.20 7.47 6.99
N ASN A 688 -22.23 8.22 6.59
CA ASN A 688 -22.44 9.58 7.08
C ASN A 688 -23.10 9.55 8.47
N LYS A 689 -22.54 10.31 9.41
CA LYS A 689 -23.06 10.39 10.79
C LYS A 689 -24.31 11.26 10.85
N ILE A 690 -25.38 10.74 11.47
CA ILE A 690 -26.66 11.43 11.67
C ILE A 690 -26.86 11.72 13.16
N TYR A 691 -26.97 12.99 13.52
CA TYR A 691 -27.18 13.45 14.89
C TYR A 691 -28.60 13.97 15.07
N ASN A 692 -29.31 13.45 16.07
CA ASN A 692 -30.61 13.99 16.46
C ASN A 692 -30.42 15.17 17.41
N VAL A 693 -31.04 16.31 17.09
CA VAL A 693 -30.92 17.55 17.85
C VAL A 693 -32.25 17.87 18.51
N ASN A 694 -32.29 17.75 19.84
CA ASN A 694 -33.47 18.09 20.62
C ASN A 694 -33.51 19.59 20.88
N LYS A 695 -34.67 20.23 20.57
CA LYS A 695 -34.98 21.67 20.74
C LYS A 695 -33.90 22.50 21.47
N VAL A 696 -33.18 23.30 20.69
CA VAL A 696 -32.12 24.21 21.16
C VAL A 696 -32.71 25.30 22.08
N LYS A 697 -32.17 25.44 23.30
CA LYS A 697 -32.66 26.38 24.33
C LYS A 697 -32.16 27.81 24.14
N GLU A 698 -30.92 27.94 23.69
CA GLU A 698 -30.22 29.19 23.40
C GLU A 698 -29.21 28.97 22.28
N ASN A 699 -28.78 30.05 21.62
CA ASN A 699 -27.81 29.95 20.52
C ASN A 699 -26.52 29.30 21.04
N CYS A 700 -26.08 28.23 20.39
CA CYS A 700 -24.91 27.47 20.84
C CYS A 700 -24.07 26.98 19.67
N THR A 701 -22.79 26.76 19.92
CA THR A 701 -21.88 26.06 19.03
C THR A 701 -21.80 24.60 19.43
N VAL A 702 -21.90 23.71 18.45
CA VAL A 702 -21.83 22.26 18.62
C VAL A 702 -20.63 21.74 17.86
N SER A 703 -19.69 21.09 18.55
CA SER A 703 -18.51 20.43 17.98
C SER A 703 -18.70 18.92 17.97
N PHE A 704 -18.68 18.33 16.77
CA PHE A 704 -18.82 16.89 16.57
C PHE A 704 -17.47 16.17 16.68
N PRO A 705 -17.41 14.89 17.05
CA PRO A 705 -16.18 14.08 17.02
C PRO A 705 -15.77 13.73 15.58
N VAL A 706 -15.46 14.76 14.80
CA VAL A 706 -15.06 14.73 13.39
C VAL A 706 -13.99 15.79 13.20
N ALA A 707 -12.85 15.43 12.60
CA ALA A 707 -11.78 16.39 12.34
C ALA A 707 -12.25 17.44 11.29
N TYR A 708 -11.91 18.72 11.51
CA TYR A 708 -12.32 19.79 10.61
C TYR A 708 -11.45 19.83 9.34
N TYR A 709 -12.00 19.33 8.24
CA TYR A 709 -11.44 19.42 6.89
C TYR A 709 -12.36 20.25 5.99
N ASP A 710 -11.80 20.92 4.99
CA ASP A 710 -12.64 21.56 3.98
C ASP A 710 -13.50 20.51 3.26
N TYR A 711 -14.67 20.96 2.82
CA TYR A 711 -15.68 20.17 2.11
C TYR A 711 -16.45 19.15 2.95
N LEU A 712 -16.25 19.13 4.28
CA LEU A 712 -17.24 18.58 5.19
C LEU A 712 -18.41 19.55 5.33
N GLU A 713 -19.60 19.09 4.98
CA GLU A 713 -20.84 19.84 5.07
C GLU A 713 -21.76 19.24 6.12
N VAL A 714 -22.42 20.09 6.89
CA VAL A 714 -23.46 19.73 7.83
C VAL A 714 -24.79 20.28 7.29
N HIS A 715 -25.80 19.42 7.13
CA HIS A 715 -27.11 19.85 6.67
C HIS A 715 -28.24 19.17 7.46
N ASP A 716 -29.40 19.81 7.52
CA ASP A 716 -30.61 19.18 8.08
C ASP A 716 -31.17 18.14 7.09
N LEU A 717 -31.43 16.94 7.58
CA LEU A 717 -31.90 15.80 6.79
C LEU A 717 -33.28 16.03 6.16
N ASN A 718 -34.15 16.79 6.83
CA ASN A 718 -35.54 17.00 6.41
C ASN A 718 -35.68 18.23 5.51
N THR A 719 -35.02 19.34 5.86
CA THR A 719 -35.14 20.61 5.12
C THR A 719 -34.09 20.76 4.02
N GLY A 720 -32.95 20.06 4.13
CA GLY A 720 -31.80 20.23 3.25
C GLY A 720 -31.03 21.53 3.47
N GLU A 721 -31.33 22.27 4.54
CA GLU A 721 -30.61 23.50 4.91
C GLU A 721 -29.17 23.18 5.28
N VAL A 722 -28.21 23.89 4.67
CA VAL A 722 -26.78 23.71 4.89
C VAL A 722 -26.30 24.70 5.94
N PHE A 723 -25.65 24.20 6.99
CA PHE A 723 -25.09 25.00 8.07
C PHE A 723 -23.67 25.45 7.73
N ASN A 724 -23.32 26.67 8.15
CA ASN A 724 -21.94 27.13 8.05
C ASN A 724 -21.06 26.37 9.05
N THR A 725 -20.00 25.75 8.55
CA THR A 725 -19.07 24.95 9.36
C THR A 725 -17.87 25.80 9.80
N ILE A 726 -17.41 25.57 11.03
CA ILE A 726 -16.24 26.24 11.62
C ILE A 726 -15.36 25.23 12.34
N SER A 727 -14.09 25.60 12.54
CA SER A 727 -13.16 24.86 13.40
C SER A 727 -13.43 25.22 14.86
N GLY A 728 -13.94 24.27 15.64
CA GLY A 728 -14.27 24.48 17.05
C GLY A 728 -13.29 23.79 18.00
N TYR A 729 -13.82 23.20 19.08
CA TYR A 729 -13.01 22.55 20.11
C TYR A 729 -12.06 21.52 19.51
N ASN A 730 -10.75 21.61 19.83
CA ASN A 730 -9.70 20.73 19.30
C ASN A 730 -9.73 20.56 17.76
N GLN A 731 -10.02 21.63 17.02
CA GLN A 731 -10.13 21.59 15.55
C GLN A 731 -11.17 20.57 15.04
N ARG A 732 -12.23 20.36 15.81
CA ARG A 732 -13.37 19.55 15.41
C ARG A 732 -14.34 20.33 14.51
N LEU A 733 -14.99 19.61 13.60
CA LEU A 733 -16.07 20.13 12.78
C LEU A 733 -17.20 20.63 13.68
N SER A 734 -17.55 21.90 13.53
CA SER A 734 -18.54 22.55 14.39
C SER A 734 -19.53 23.41 13.62
N VAL A 735 -20.73 23.56 14.17
CA VAL A 735 -21.79 24.43 13.62
C VAL A 735 -22.42 25.26 14.73
N THR A 736 -22.92 26.44 14.37
CA THR A 736 -23.76 27.26 15.27
C THR A 736 -25.22 26.93 15.01
N LEU A 737 -25.96 26.64 16.08
CA LEU A 737 -27.39 26.36 16.03
C LEU A 737 -28.17 27.48 16.73
N ASP A 738 -29.20 27.96 16.06
CA ASP A 738 -30.07 28.99 16.60
C ASP A 738 -31.10 28.44 17.58
N LYS A 739 -31.48 29.27 18.55
CA LYS A 739 -32.54 28.98 19.51
C LYS A 739 -33.82 28.53 18.80
N GLY A 740 -34.35 27.41 19.25
CA GLY A 740 -35.59 26.82 18.72
C GLY A 740 -35.37 25.80 17.60
N TYR A 741 -34.16 25.66 17.07
CA TYR A 741 -33.84 24.59 16.11
C TYR A 741 -34.12 23.21 16.71
N ASN A 742 -34.71 22.32 15.90
CA ASN A 742 -35.06 20.96 16.24
C ASN A 742 -35.10 20.14 14.94
N GLY A 743 -34.25 19.13 14.83
CA GLY A 743 -34.04 18.46 13.55
C GLY A 743 -32.98 17.36 13.62
N LYS A 744 -32.60 16.85 12.45
CA LYS A 744 -31.55 15.82 12.33
C LYS A 744 -30.44 16.36 11.45
N LEU A 745 -29.24 16.49 12.00
CA LEU A 745 -28.06 16.96 11.28
C LEU A 745 -27.30 15.77 10.67
N VAL A 746 -26.90 15.91 9.41
CA VAL A 746 -26.09 14.92 8.70
C VAL A 746 -24.75 15.53 8.33
N ILE A 747 -23.67 14.82 8.65
CA ILE A 747 -22.30 15.21 8.26
C ILE A 747 -21.91 14.44 7.01
N THR A 748 -21.57 15.16 5.93
CA THR A 748 -21.23 14.54 4.64
C THR A 748 -19.97 15.15 4.03
N TYR A 749 -19.17 14.32 3.36
CA TYR A 749 -18.01 14.79 2.59
C TYR A 749 -18.41 15.14 1.15
N ARG A 750 -18.30 16.40 0.76
CA ARG A 750 -18.70 16.89 -0.56
C ARG A 750 -17.55 16.91 -1.57
N VAL A 751 -17.73 16.21 -2.68
CA VAL A 751 -16.82 16.32 -3.82
C VAL A 751 -17.04 17.62 -4.61
N ARG A 752 -16.00 18.45 -4.73
CA ARG A 752 -16.04 19.70 -5.52
C ARG A 752 -16.34 19.46 -7.00
N LYS A 753 -17.04 20.42 -7.62
CA LYS A 753 -17.27 20.42 -9.09
C LYS A 753 -15.96 20.44 -9.89
N LEU A 754 -14.95 21.18 -9.42
CA LEU A 754 -13.63 21.24 -10.07
C LEU A 754 -12.94 19.86 -10.09
N TRP A 755 -13.07 19.08 -9.01
CA TRP A 755 -12.50 17.73 -8.94
C TRP A 755 -13.20 16.80 -9.92
N LYS A 756 -14.54 16.86 -10.00
CA LYS A 756 -15.32 16.10 -10.99
C LYS A 756 -14.90 16.44 -12.42
N LEU A 757 -14.61 17.71 -12.72
CA LEU A 757 -14.05 18.12 -14.02
C LEU A 757 -12.66 17.51 -14.25
N ALA A 758 -11.78 17.54 -13.24
CA ALA A 758 -10.46 16.92 -13.33
C ALA A 758 -10.56 15.41 -13.59
N TYR A 759 -11.51 14.70 -12.97
CA TYR A 759 -11.79 13.29 -13.21
C TYR A 759 -12.20 13.05 -14.67
N LEU A 760 -13.09 13.88 -15.21
CA LEU A 760 -13.51 13.81 -16.61
C LEU A 760 -12.33 14.05 -17.56
N VAL A 761 -11.52 15.07 -17.30
CA VAL A 761 -10.33 15.41 -18.12
C VAL A 761 -9.35 14.23 -18.15
N SER A 762 -9.01 13.65 -17.00
CA SER A 762 -8.12 12.49 -16.95
C SER A 762 -8.74 11.25 -17.59
N GLY A 763 -10.05 11.01 -17.40
CA GLY A 763 -10.75 9.90 -18.05
C GLY A 763 -10.74 9.99 -19.57
N VAL A 764 -11.07 11.16 -20.13
CA VAL A 764 -10.99 11.42 -21.58
C VAL A 764 -9.56 11.29 -22.08
N SER A 765 -8.59 11.85 -21.35
CA SER A 765 -7.17 11.79 -21.70
C SER A 765 -6.66 10.36 -21.73
N LEU A 766 -7.06 9.53 -20.76
CA LEU A 766 -6.72 8.11 -20.70
C LEU A 766 -7.27 7.34 -21.90
N ILE A 767 -8.54 7.58 -22.26
CA ILE A 767 -9.17 6.95 -23.43
C ILE A 767 -8.45 7.34 -24.72
N LEU A 768 -8.18 8.64 -24.92
CA LEU A 768 -7.47 9.14 -26.10
C LEU A 768 -6.03 8.60 -26.17
N PHE A 769 -5.32 8.61 -25.04
CA PHE A 769 -3.96 8.07 -24.95
C PHE A 769 -3.92 6.56 -25.23
N GLY A 770 -4.87 5.80 -24.67
CA GLY A 770 -5.03 4.37 -24.94
C GLY A 770 -5.33 4.08 -26.41
N ALA A 771 -6.29 4.80 -27.01
CA ALA A 771 -6.61 4.69 -28.43
C ALA A 771 -5.40 5.01 -29.33
N TYR A 772 -4.62 6.03 -28.97
CA TYR A 772 -3.38 6.39 -29.67
C TYR A 772 -2.33 5.28 -29.57
N CYS A 773 -2.15 4.67 -28.39
CA CYS A 773 -1.21 3.57 -28.19
C CYS A 773 -1.60 2.31 -28.99
N LEU A 774 -2.90 2.03 -29.09
CA LEU A 774 -3.45 0.87 -29.82
C LEU A 774 -3.48 1.05 -31.34
N LYS A 775 -3.47 2.29 -31.85
CA LYS A 775 -3.43 2.55 -33.29
C LYS A 775 -2.15 1.92 -33.87
N LYS A 776 -2.36 0.89 -34.71
CA LYS A 776 -1.26 0.19 -35.41
C LYS A 776 -0.49 1.20 -36.27
N ARG A 777 0.82 0.94 -36.37
CA ARG A 777 1.75 1.69 -37.21
C ARG A 777 1.27 1.80 -38.64
#